data_AF-A0A7K4FZW7-F1
#
_entry.id   AF-A0A7K4FZW7-F1
#
_cell.length_a   1.000
_cell.length_b   1.000
_cell.length_c   1.000
_cell.angle_alpha   90.00
_cell.angle_beta   90.00
_cell.angle_gamma   90.00
#
_symmetry.space_group_name_H-M   'P 1'
#
loop_
_entity.id
_entity.type
_entity.pdbx_description
1 polymer ?
#
loop_
_entity_poly.entity_id
_entity_poly.type
_entity_poly.pdbx_seq_one_letter_code
_entity_poly.pdbx_strand_id
1 'polypeptide(L)'
;MFVILTPILIFAEEHIPGSILMVESDPYYFSEGDFGLKFLKFFQRSLSPYLIPGKTTEQSTIQEISEAYNEAKQSVEQKYIIDDNNRAMIYAVEFSGGDLQKTYRFDTFQKFTHITKDQNNSPYYYQNVQYGLELESLPSEDKKSFYDELVIPSINPGKKPESFDVSVSVLSGDGYTIQVWKYQKCTINSYTPYLDENLLKLKFVGDFVSEIKDKTAFSCDGFFEDFSLKKPSKKPEATLVPIISPKETRTERIIVQFEGGELQNQATFYSFSKFTPLAKNPTFPISIPGNVIGEKPRFALESLPTTDKENYYTFLSRYVNPGAAPEPFDATIHLVTGNGNILQSWQYKDCSANNYVVFFTDNLIKFKQSLDSEIRDKTYFECSGLSLDTNLDKNNVDTKQTLSIDEQSRAQTFVVHFQGSDIAPEKIVYSFTKFSPITNEEIQFLLPNSPFGEEPKFYLESLPSKDNEWYYQLMSKYINAGNIPEPFDVTVDVLVGDGTTLQSLKYKKCQVLEYKTYLEDSLFLRKFTNKFEKEFRDRTIFQCVGYAFDATLYKPQKPLEKSLNTFNFVPSEQSRITQMVATFSGGDLEEPIVVNTIGKFTPKIEQRHQTQAQLVKFSVTVIPNVESGTNPTTFGSPDYCEPGQNPPGCKPCPPNNPHCSESGGGDGGSGGCEESDCTTEPPIEPEEPGISTSSYTVLDTMPHLSITQRNDYIKSTEFTLMSLPSKDKLPYYDIISKYINPGKKPELFDVTLDYLSGDGTIIQSWKYSSCEITDFKIKRNDVLTTFSLSNITGAADIVETSTLSCSGFSVDFDQKNSNSEYTTIPTPYDRAMINLVHWYGGELQSQRSSALLQEFNTLGDSNVSVGGLPNIHHKDVYQFVSRYVNPGKIPEPVNMRFDTVTGDGTILFSTIYDKCTIKDASTHLSDNMALIRYAPSLKSEIQGHSLIDCIGTSFKVSPQNDSRFDHSGNLRKVSPIIQTSIGVPAEDVSCNDEFTLMIRPPNNVPVCIKNDNTSQFEGRGWKIPSQIEKKNIVDILRPVLPSEYERALSFTVSFEGTDISPSQTVETFSKFVPIADENAIIQIPSNPLDSSKKIFYLESLSSKEKNWFYELASRYVNAGTKPENFNVIVQVRDGQGDMLQTWDYKECEITEFTTYYDDNLLRYKFHGKWQSEIKDKSIFRCAGLLINS
;
A
#
# COMPACT_ATOMS: atom_id res chain seq x y z
N MET A 1 17.70 -37.87 -39.79
CA MET A 1 18.90 -37.64 -40.64
C MET A 1 19.48 -36.30 -40.21
N PHE A 2 20.82 -36.17 -40.17
CA PHE A 2 21.59 -35.01 -39.68
C PHE A 2 21.01 -33.64 -40.06
N VAL A 3 20.87 -32.62 -39.19
CA VAL A 3 21.71 -32.02 -38.10
C VAL A 3 22.77 -31.02 -38.63
N ILE A 4 22.65 -29.76 -38.18
CA ILE A 4 23.67 -28.72 -37.85
C ILE A 4 22.85 -27.43 -37.56
N LEU A 5 22.68 -26.95 -36.32
CA LEU A 5 23.63 -26.30 -35.36
C LEU A 5 23.87 -24.80 -35.69
N THR A 6 23.11 -23.88 -35.07
CA THR A 6 23.47 -23.00 -33.90
C THR A 6 24.08 -21.63 -34.28
N PRO A 7 24.07 -20.60 -33.40
CA PRO A 7 23.45 -20.49 -32.06
C PRO A 7 22.48 -19.30 -31.88
N ILE A 8 21.55 -19.41 -30.92
CA ILE A 8 21.23 -18.28 -30.01
C ILE A 8 21.36 -18.84 -28.60
N LEU A 9 22.49 -18.54 -27.97
CA LEU A 9 22.77 -18.74 -26.56
C LEU A 9 23.44 -17.45 -26.10
N ILE A 10 22.77 -16.70 -25.22
CA ILE A 10 23.35 -15.99 -24.07
C ILE A 10 22.18 -15.35 -23.30
N PHE A 11 22.19 -15.65 -22.00
CA PHE A 11 21.43 -15.09 -20.89
C PHE A 11 20.70 -13.75 -21.11
N ALA A 12 19.38 -13.79 -20.89
CA ALA A 12 18.72 -12.83 -20.02
C ALA A 12 18.06 -13.66 -18.91
N GLU A 13 18.32 -13.33 -17.64
CA GLU A 13 17.72 -14.04 -16.51
C GLU A 13 16.24 -13.66 -16.43
N GLU A 14 15.33 -14.64 -16.38
CA GLU A 14 13.92 -14.35 -16.17
C GLU A 14 13.71 -13.84 -14.74
N HIS A 15 13.59 -12.51 -14.63
CA HIS A 15 13.43 -11.81 -13.35
C HIS A 15 12.07 -12.11 -12.72
N ILE A 16 12.01 -12.00 -11.39
CA ILE A 16 11.16 -12.87 -10.58
C ILE A 16 10.31 -12.04 -9.61
N PRO A 17 8.96 -12.10 -9.68
CA PRO A 17 8.08 -11.57 -8.63
C PRO A 17 8.52 -11.95 -7.21
N GLY A 18 8.40 -11.02 -6.26
CA GLY A 18 8.81 -11.23 -4.86
C GLY A 18 8.23 -12.50 -4.22
N SER A 19 6.96 -12.80 -4.50
CA SER A 19 6.28 -14.01 -4.05
C SER A 19 6.78 -15.31 -4.68
N ILE A 20 7.37 -15.28 -5.87
CA ILE A 20 8.06 -16.44 -6.46
C ILE A 20 9.44 -16.58 -5.82
N LEU A 21 10.19 -15.48 -5.66
CA LEU A 21 11.50 -15.51 -4.96
C LEU A 21 11.35 -16.14 -3.57
N MET A 22 10.28 -15.81 -2.87
CA MET A 22 9.89 -16.43 -1.60
C MET A 22 9.71 -17.94 -1.72
N VAL A 23 8.96 -18.41 -2.73
CA VAL A 23 8.67 -19.84 -3.00
C VAL A 23 9.92 -20.60 -3.48
N GLU A 24 10.82 -19.96 -4.23
CA GLU A 24 12.10 -20.52 -4.69
C GLU A 24 13.14 -20.55 -3.56
N SER A 25 13.15 -19.55 -2.67
CA SER A 25 14.08 -19.46 -1.54
C SER A 25 13.75 -20.44 -0.41
N ASP A 26 12.47 -20.73 -0.20
CA ASP A 26 12.01 -21.54 0.94
C ASP A 26 10.84 -22.47 0.57
N PRO A 27 11.08 -23.48 -0.29
CA PRO A 27 10.06 -24.43 -0.72
C PRO A 27 9.40 -25.18 0.43
N TYR A 28 10.03 -25.25 1.61
CA TYR A 28 9.50 -25.97 2.76
C TYR A 28 8.11 -25.48 3.19
N TYR A 29 7.92 -24.15 3.19
CA TYR A 29 6.67 -23.51 3.63
C TYR A 29 5.64 -23.38 2.53
N PHE A 30 6.04 -23.40 1.26
CA PHE A 30 5.13 -23.32 0.13
C PHE A 30 4.76 -24.70 -0.46
N SER A 31 5.38 -25.79 0.01
CA SER A 31 5.09 -27.17 -0.40
C SER A 31 3.63 -27.65 -0.21
N GLU A 32 2.93 -27.10 0.78
CA GLU A 32 1.70 -27.71 1.27
C GLU A 32 0.46 -27.41 0.41
N GLY A 33 -0.39 -28.41 0.16
CA GLY A 33 -1.51 -28.31 -0.78
C GLY A 33 -1.09 -28.11 -2.24
N ASP A 34 0.16 -28.44 -2.56
CA ASP A 34 0.87 -28.09 -3.79
C ASP A 34 0.94 -26.57 -4.07
N PHE A 35 0.68 -25.70 -3.08
CA PHE A 35 0.46 -24.27 -3.31
C PHE A 35 1.62 -23.62 -4.08
N GLY A 36 2.85 -23.79 -3.60
CA GLY A 36 4.08 -23.31 -4.23
C GLY A 36 4.43 -24.03 -5.52
N LEU A 37 4.11 -25.32 -5.66
CA LEU A 37 4.28 -26.06 -6.91
C LEU A 37 3.35 -25.52 -8.01
N LYS A 38 2.10 -25.25 -7.67
CA LYS A 38 1.11 -24.57 -8.51
C LYS A 38 1.55 -23.14 -8.79
N PHE A 39 2.12 -22.44 -7.81
CA PHE A 39 2.66 -21.09 -7.96
C PHE A 39 3.80 -21.06 -8.99
N LEU A 40 4.90 -21.79 -8.74
CA LEU A 40 6.03 -21.88 -9.67
C LEU A 40 5.55 -22.28 -11.07
N LYS A 41 4.69 -23.30 -11.20
CA LYS A 41 4.15 -23.73 -12.50
C LYS A 41 3.27 -22.67 -13.19
N PHE A 42 2.43 -21.95 -12.44
CA PHE A 42 1.59 -20.86 -12.97
C PHE A 42 2.45 -19.73 -13.55
N PHE A 43 3.56 -19.41 -12.88
CA PHE A 43 4.57 -18.47 -13.36
C PHE A 43 5.64 -19.09 -14.28
N GLN A 44 5.46 -20.34 -14.72
CA GLN A 44 6.34 -21.09 -15.65
C GLN A 44 7.80 -21.27 -15.18
N ARG A 45 8.00 -21.31 -13.86
CA ARG A 45 9.29 -21.43 -13.18
C ARG A 45 9.74 -22.88 -12.98
N SER A 46 11.06 -23.05 -12.81
CA SER A 46 11.69 -24.34 -12.48
C SER A 46 11.12 -24.89 -11.18
N LEU A 47 10.69 -26.15 -11.19
CA LEU A 47 10.19 -26.84 -10.00
C LEU A 47 11.31 -27.39 -9.12
N SER A 48 12.58 -27.20 -9.52
CA SER A 48 13.80 -27.63 -8.80
C SER A 48 13.84 -27.38 -7.28
N PRO A 49 13.24 -26.33 -6.68
CA PRO A 49 13.15 -26.20 -5.22
C PRO A 49 12.40 -27.36 -4.54
N TYR A 50 11.52 -28.03 -5.28
CA TYR A 50 10.69 -29.16 -4.83
C TYR A 50 11.14 -30.53 -5.33
N LEU A 51 12.10 -30.60 -6.25
CA LEU A 51 12.53 -31.87 -6.81
C LEU A 51 13.39 -32.63 -5.80
N ILE A 52 12.94 -33.83 -5.43
CA ILE A 52 13.68 -34.70 -4.53
C ILE A 52 14.65 -35.54 -5.36
N PRO A 53 15.99 -35.36 -5.20
CA PRO A 53 16.97 -36.00 -6.08
C PRO A 53 16.83 -37.53 -6.10
N GLY A 54 16.61 -38.09 -7.28
CA GLY A 54 16.41 -39.53 -7.48
C GLY A 54 14.98 -40.04 -7.23
N LYS A 55 14.04 -39.19 -6.80
CA LYS A 55 12.59 -39.49 -6.82
C LYS A 55 11.86 -38.77 -7.96
N THR A 56 12.08 -37.45 -8.13
CA THR A 56 11.27 -36.61 -9.03
C THR A 56 12.12 -35.70 -9.94
N THR A 57 11.49 -35.20 -11.01
CA THR A 57 12.14 -34.39 -12.06
C THR A 57 11.23 -33.24 -12.52
N GLU A 58 11.74 -32.29 -13.31
CA GLU A 58 10.93 -31.25 -13.98
C GLU A 58 9.84 -31.81 -14.91
N GLN A 59 9.88 -33.11 -15.24
CA GLN A 59 8.89 -33.82 -16.05
C GLN A 59 7.85 -34.58 -15.21
N SER A 60 8.05 -34.67 -13.89
CA SER A 60 7.10 -35.28 -12.96
C SER A 60 5.83 -34.43 -12.83
N THR A 61 4.71 -35.06 -12.50
CA THR A 61 3.47 -34.31 -12.24
C THR A 61 3.58 -33.49 -10.95
N ILE A 62 2.77 -32.42 -10.80
CA ILE A 62 2.73 -31.66 -9.53
C ILE A 62 2.46 -32.60 -8.35
N GLN A 63 1.56 -33.56 -8.53
CA GLN A 63 1.19 -34.53 -7.50
C GLN A 63 2.39 -35.44 -7.12
N GLU A 64 3.11 -36.00 -8.09
CA GLU A 64 4.33 -36.78 -7.83
C GLU A 64 5.40 -35.98 -7.07
N ILE A 65 5.61 -34.72 -7.45
CA ILE A 65 6.59 -33.83 -6.80
C ILE A 65 6.13 -33.50 -5.37
N SER A 66 4.86 -33.17 -5.17
CA SER A 66 4.25 -32.89 -3.88
C SER A 66 4.30 -34.09 -2.94
N GLU A 67 3.91 -35.28 -3.40
CA GLU A 67 3.97 -36.52 -2.62
C GLU A 67 5.42 -36.84 -2.19
N ALA A 68 6.38 -36.82 -3.13
CA ALA A 68 7.78 -37.08 -2.84
C ALA A 68 8.41 -36.06 -1.87
N TYR A 69 8.02 -34.78 -1.97
CA TYR A 69 8.51 -33.71 -1.10
C TYR A 69 7.91 -33.80 0.32
N ASN A 70 6.61 -34.07 0.43
CA ASN A 70 5.95 -34.24 1.73
C ASN A 70 6.48 -35.48 2.49
N GLU A 71 6.84 -36.56 1.79
CA GLU A 71 7.58 -37.68 2.41
C GLU A 71 8.95 -37.28 3.00
N ALA A 72 9.62 -36.26 2.44
CA ALA A 72 10.88 -35.74 3.00
C ALA A 72 10.64 -34.78 4.19
N LYS A 73 9.55 -33.99 4.13
CA LYS A 73 9.12 -33.00 5.14
C LYS A 73 8.87 -33.62 6.52
N GLN A 74 8.36 -34.85 6.58
CA GLN A 74 8.02 -35.58 7.83
C GLN A 74 9.18 -35.81 8.81
N SER A 75 10.42 -35.43 8.47
CA SER A 75 11.57 -35.50 9.37
C SER A 75 11.75 -34.28 10.29
N VAL A 76 10.99 -33.19 10.11
CA VAL A 76 11.14 -31.92 10.84
C VAL A 76 9.78 -31.33 11.28
N GLU A 77 9.01 -32.07 12.08
CA GLU A 77 7.70 -31.61 12.55
C GLU A 77 7.80 -30.48 13.60
N GLN A 78 7.12 -29.36 13.34
CA GLN A 78 6.89 -28.31 14.33
C GLN A 78 5.78 -28.75 15.29
N LYS A 79 6.11 -28.85 16.58
CA LYS A 79 5.33 -29.55 17.62
C LYS A 79 4.04 -28.86 18.11
N TYR A 80 3.56 -27.85 17.37
CA TYR A 80 2.63 -26.81 17.88
C TYR A 80 1.42 -26.51 16.98
N ILE A 81 1.18 -27.30 15.93
CA ILE A 81 0.04 -27.10 15.02
C ILE A 81 -1.23 -27.73 15.63
N ILE A 82 -2.32 -26.94 15.73
CA ILE A 82 -3.62 -27.43 16.20
C ILE A 82 -4.26 -28.33 15.12
N ASP A 83 -4.71 -29.52 15.52
CA ASP A 83 -5.38 -30.48 14.65
C ASP A 83 -6.70 -29.95 14.04
N ASP A 84 -6.99 -30.34 12.79
CA ASP A 84 -8.18 -29.90 12.04
C ASP A 84 -9.50 -30.30 12.71
N ASN A 85 -9.53 -31.40 13.47
CA ASN A 85 -10.72 -31.78 14.25
C ASN A 85 -10.89 -30.91 15.50
N ASN A 86 -9.86 -30.19 15.96
CA ASN A 86 -9.90 -29.35 17.16
C ASN A 86 -10.03 -27.84 16.88
N ARG A 87 -9.54 -27.35 15.73
CA ARG A 87 -9.71 -25.94 15.30
C ARG A 87 -11.01 -25.70 14.53
N ALA A 88 -11.44 -24.45 14.45
CA ALA A 88 -12.58 -23.99 13.66
C ALA A 88 -12.32 -24.09 12.15
N MET A 89 -13.31 -24.62 11.42
CA MET A 89 -13.24 -24.89 9.97
C MET A 89 -14.42 -24.31 9.17
N ILE A 90 -15.63 -24.19 9.78
CA ILE A 90 -16.86 -23.81 9.06
C ILE A 90 -17.72 -22.83 9.86
N TYR A 91 -18.32 -21.85 9.18
CA TYR A 91 -19.46 -21.08 9.68
C TYR A 91 -20.78 -21.72 9.22
N ALA A 92 -21.63 -22.09 10.17
CA ALA A 92 -22.97 -22.59 9.91
C ALA A 92 -24.01 -21.55 10.35
N VAL A 93 -24.76 -21.02 9.40
CA VAL A 93 -25.71 -19.91 9.61
C VAL A 93 -27.14 -20.42 9.56
N GLU A 94 -27.92 -20.12 10.61
CA GLU A 94 -29.34 -20.45 10.70
C GLU A 94 -30.18 -19.17 10.78
N PHE A 95 -31.25 -19.10 9.99
CA PHE A 95 -32.22 -17.99 9.92
C PHE A 95 -33.61 -18.48 10.35
N SER A 96 -34.28 -17.77 11.25
CA SER A 96 -35.60 -18.20 11.77
C SER A 96 -36.46 -17.04 12.28
N GLY A 97 -37.79 -17.18 12.18
CA GLY A 97 -38.73 -16.14 12.60
C GLY A 97 -39.05 -15.10 11.51
N GLY A 98 -39.81 -14.07 11.87
CA GLY A 98 -40.39 -13.13 10.92
C GLY A 98 -41.26 -13.85 9.88
N ASP A 99 -41.10 -13.46 8.61
CA ASP A 99 -41.83 -14.03 7.46
C ASP A 99 -41.46 -15.50 7.11
N LEU A 100 -40.39 -16.04 7.70
CA LEU A 100 -39.83 -17.34 7.33
C LEU A 100 -40.73 -18.51 7.77
N GLN A 101 -41.18 -19.30 6.79
CA GLN A 101 -42.07 -20.47 7.01
C GLN A 101 -41.41 -21.63 7.78
N LYS A 102 -40.09 -21.60 7.94
CA LYS A 102 -39.26 -22.61 8.64
C LYS A 102 -37.88 -22.01 8.93
N THR A 103 -37.10 -22.65 9.81
CA THR A 103 -35.67 -22.38 9.92
C THR A 103 -34.95 -22.78 8.64
N TYR A 104 -34.15 -21.87 8.08
CA TYR A 104 -33.23 -22.15 6.98
C TYR A 104 -31.80 -22.24 7.52
N ARG A 105 -31.02 -23.22 7.06
CA ARG A 105 -29.62 -23.43 7.46
C ARG A 105 -28.71 -23.45 6.23
N PHE A 106 -27.57 -22.78 6.33
CA PHE A 106 -26.54 -22.72 5.30
C PHE A 106 -25.15 -22.93 5.91
N ASP A 107 -24.48 -24.00 5.50
CA ASP A 107 -23.09 -24.33 5.89
C ASP A 107 -22.07 -23.88 4.82
N THR A 108 -22.48 -23.01 3.89
CA THR A 108 -21.75 -22.58 2.68
C THR A 108 -21.43 -21.07 2.63
N PHE A 109 -21.48 -20.39 3.78
CA PHE A 109 -20.90 -19.06 3.97
C PHE A 109 -19.43 -19.19 4.37
N GLN A 110 -18.52 -18.55 3.64
CA GLN A 110 -17.07 -18.70 3.87
C GLN A 110 -16.53 -17.71 4.91
N LYS A 111 -17.18 -16.56 5.11
CA LYS A 111 -16.76 -15.54 6.07
C LYS A 111 -17.94 -14.90 6.79
N PHE A 112 -17.73 -14.60 8.07
CA PHE A 112 -18.61 -13.85 8.97
C PHE A 112 -17.82 -12.68 9.58
N THR A 113 -18.51 -11.60 9.93
CA THR A 113 -17.93 -10.45 10.64
C THR A 113 -18.98 -9.83 11.56
N HIS A 114 -18.65 -9.64 12.84
CA HIS A 114 -19.49 -8.99 13.84
C HIS A 114 -19.28 -7.46 13.81
N ILE A 115 -20.33 -6.67 14.07
CA ILE A 115 -20.28 -5.20 14.03
C ILE A 115 -20.95 -4.58 15.26
N THR A 116 -20.21 -3.66 15.90
CA THR A 116 -20.66 -2.81 17.02
C THR A 116 -20.40 -1.34 16.72
N LYS A 117 -21.19 -0.47 17.35
CA LYS A 117 -21.20 0.97 17.07
C LYS A 117 -19.90 1.72 17.38
N ASP A 118 -19.07 1.22 18.31
CA ASP A 118 -17.88 1.95 18.79
C ASP A 118 -16.67 1.85 17.83
N GLN A 119 -16.75 1.04 16.77
CA GLN A 119 -15.70 1.01 15.75
C GLN A 119 -15.78 2.25 14.85
N ASN A 120 -14.86 3.20 15.03
CA ASN A 120 -14.70 4.44 14.24
C ASN A 120 -14.56 4.23 12.71
N ASN A 121 -14.30 3.00 12.25
CA ASN A 121 -14.21 2.61 10.84
C ASN A 121 -15.48 1.90 10.30
N SER A 122 -16.60 1.92 11.03
CA SER A 122 -17.87 1.33 10.59
C SER A 122 -18.29 1.90 9.22
N PRO A 123 -18.61 1.06 8.21
CA PRO A 123 -19.06 1.53 6.90
C PRO A 123 -20.26 2.48 6.99
N TYR A 124 -20.41 3.40 6.03
CA TYR A 124 -21.45 4.46 6.08
C TYR A 124 -22.86 3.92 6.40
N TYR A 125 -23.23 2.77 5.81
CA TYR A 125 -24.51 2.10 5.99
C TYR A 125 -24.75 1.47 7.39
N TYR A 126 -23.80 1.63 8.31
CA TYR A 126 -23.91 1.26 9.73
C TYR A 126 -23.99 2.45 10.69
N GLN A 127 -23.92 3.71 10.24
CA GLN A 127 -23.91 4.88 11.15
C GLN A 127 -25.10 4.98 12.13
N ASN A 128 -26.24 4.37 11.79
CA ASN A 128 -27.45 4.33 12.62
C ASN A 128 -27.71 2.96 13.29
N VAL A 129 -26.78 2.02 13.18
CA VAL A 129 -26.92 0.63 13.65
C VAL A 129 -26.18 0.47 14.98
N GLN A 130 -26.82 -0.14 15.98
CA GLN A 130 -26.19 -0.41 17.28
C GLN A 130 -25.43 -1.75 17.26
N TYR A 131 -26.02 -2.78 16.64
CA TYR A 131 -25.44 -4.11 16.48
C TYR A 131 -25.76 -4.66 15.08
N GLY A 132 -24.81 -5.37 14.48
CA GLY A 132 -25.00 -5.99 13.18
C GLY A 132 -24.03 -7.13 12.90
N LEU A 133 -24.16 -7.70 11.71
CA LEU A 133 -23.19 -8.64 11.15
C LEU A 133 -23.09 -8.48 9.64
N GLU A 134 -22.00 -8.99 9.07
CA GLU A 134 -21.83 -9.21 7.64
C GLU A 134 -21.54 -10.70 7.37
N LEU A 135 -22.07 -11.21 6.26
CA LEU A 135 -21.81 -12.55 5.74
C LEU A 135 -21.30 -12.45 4.30
N GLU A 136 -20.23 -13.17 3.97
CA GLU A 136 -19.63 -13.21 2.62
C GLU A 136 -19.55 -14.66 2.10
N SER A 137 -19.83 -14.85 0.80
CA SER A 137 -19.80 -16.18 0.17
C SER A 137 -19.50 -16.17 -1.33
N LEU A 138 -19.40 -17.36 -1.92
CA LEU A 138 -19.56 -17.55 -3.38
C LEU A 138 -21.05 -17.68 -3.73
N PRO A 139 -21.61 -16.89 -4.67
CA PRO A 139 -23.01 -16.99 -5.05
C PRO A 139 -23.29 -18.28 -5.80
N SER A 140 -24.24 -19.07 -5.32
CA SER A 140 -24.42 -20.46 -5.77
C SER A 140 -25.86 -20.99 -5.62
N GLU A 141 -26.21 -22.02 -6.39
CA GLU A 141 -27.56 -22.60 -6.40
C GLU A 141 -28.00 -23.16 -5.05
N ASP A 142 -27.07 -23.64 -4.20
CA ASP A 142 -27.38 -24.07 -2.82
C ASP A 142 -27.90 -22.93 -1.92
N LYS A 143 -27.63 -21.67 -2.30
CA LYS A 143 -28.15 -20.47 -1.63
C LYS A 143 -29.40 -19.90 -2.29
N LYS A 144 -30.02 -20.56 -3.27
CA LYS A 144 -31.23 -20.02 -3.93
C LYS A 144 -32.36 -19.70 -2.93
N SER A 145 -32.55 -20.51 -1.89
CA SER A 145 -33.52 -20.19 -0.82
C SER A 145 -33.14 -18.99 0.05
N PHE A 146 -31.85 -18.67 0.20
CA PHE A 146 -31.41 -17.42 0.85
C PHE A 146 -31.76 -16.21 -0.03
N TYR A 147 -31.56 -16.31 -1.34
CA TYR A 147 -31.93 -15.23 -2.26
C TYR A 147 -33.45 -15.05 -2.35
N ASP A 148 -34.19 -16.15 -2.55
CA ASP A 148 -35.64 -16.15 -2.77
C ASP A 148 -36.44 -15.73 -1.52
N GLU A 149 -36.02 -16.14 -0.31
CA GLU A 149 -36.82 -15.98 0.92
C GLU A 149 -36.34 -14.82 1.82
N LEU A 150 -35.12 -14.29 1.63
CA LEU A 150 -34.54 -13.22 2.47
C LEU A 150 -34.10 -11.99 1.66
N VAL A 151 -33.29 -12.18 0.61
CA VAL A 151 -32.72 -11.06 -0.15
C VAL A 151 -33.76 -10.38 -1.06
N ILE A 152 -34.51 -11.15 -1.86
CA ILE A 152 -35.53 -10.59 -2.76
C ILE A 152 -36.64 -9.85 -1.98
N PRO A 153 -37.23 -10.39 -0.89
CA PRO A 153 -38.24 -9.64 -0.12
C PRO A 153 -37.71 -8.35 0.51
N SER A 154 -36.40 -8.27 0.77
CA SER A 154 -35.76 -7.07 1.30
C SER A 154 -35.53 -6.00 0.22
N ILE A 155 -35.12 -6.39 -1.00
CA ILE A 155 -34.86 -5.46 -2.12
C ILE A 155 -36.16 -5.07 -2.85
N ASN A 156 -37.13 -5.98 -2.94
CA ASN A 156 -38.43 -5.77 -3.58
C ASN A 156 -39.59 -5.74 -2.55
N PRO A 157 -39.63 -4.79 -1.59
CA PRO A 157 -40.58 -4.83 -0.49
C PRO A 157 -42.02 -4.47 -0.93
N GLY A 158 -42.75 -5.45 -1.48
CA GLY A 158 -44.21 -5.37 -1.70
C GLY A 158 -45.01 -5.22 -0.41
N LYS A 159 -44.40 -5.58 0.73
CA LYS A 159 -44.67 -5.10 2.08
C LYS A 159 -43.34 -4.86 2.79
N LYS A 160 -43.34 -4.14 3.92
CA LYS A 160 -42.16 -4.12 4.81
C LYS A 160 -41.90 -5.54 5.34
N PRO A 161 -40.68 -6.12 5.20
CA PRO A 161 -40.37 -7.42 5.77
C PRO A 161 -40.47 -7.45 7.29
N GLU A 162 -40.86 -8.59 7.86
CA GLU A 162 -40.74 -8.83 9.29
C GLU A 162 -39.29 -9.20 9.67
N SER A 163 -38.85 -8.74 10.84
CA SER A 163 -37.50 -9.00 11.36
C SER A 163 -37.34 -10.45 11.83
N PHE A 164 -36.19 -11.06 11.55
CA PHE A 164 -35.89 -12.47 11.81
C PHE A 164 -34.63 -12.64 12.68
N ASP A 165 -34.51 -13.75 13.39
CA ASP A 165 -33.34 -14.08 14.20
C ASP A 165 -32.28 -14.80 13.37
N VAL A 166 -30.99 -14.57 13.67
CA VAL A 166 -29.84 -15.17 12.98
C VAL A 166 -28.90 -15.84 13.99
N SER A 167 -28.52 -17.08 13.74
CA SER A 167 -27.62 -17.86 14.59
C SER A 167 -26.41 -18.34 13.78
N VAL A 168 -25.22 -17.78 14.07
CA VAL A 168 -23.95 -18.15 13.43
C VAL A 168 -23.16 -19.07 14.36
N SER A 169 -23.11 -20.35 14.01
CA SER A 169 -22.35 -21.38 14.74
C SER A 169 -20.97 -21.58 14.09
N VAL A 170 -19.90 -21.52 14.87
CA VAL A 170 -18.55 -21.89 14.39
C VAL A 170 -18.29 -23.36 14.73
N LEU A 171 -17.94 -24.17 13.73
CA LEU A 171 -17.77 -25.62 13.85
C LEU A 171 -16.31 -26.04 13.61
N SER A 172 -15.83 -27.02 14.38
CA SER A 172 -14.56 -27.70 14.12
C SER A 172 -14.66 -28.80 13.07
N GLY A 173 -13.52 -29.35 12.63
CA GLY A 173 -13.46 -30.44 11.65
C GLY A 173 -14.21 -31.73 12.04
N ASP A 174 -14.57 -31.95 13.31
CA ASP A 174 -15.46 -33.05 13.74
C ASP A 174 -16.91 -32.62 14.05
N GLY A 175 -17.31 -31.40 13.66
CA GLY A 175 -18.66 -30.88 13.86
C GLY A 175 -19.00 -30.48 15.29
N TYR A 176 -18.03 -30.37 16.19
CA TYR A 176 -18.25 -29.75 17.50
C TYR A 176 -18.37 -28.23 17.36
N THR A 177 -19.36 -27.64 18.02
CA THR A 177 -19.59 -26.19 17.99
C THR A 177 -18.71 -25.50 19.03
N ILE A 178 -17.86 -24.57 18.58
CA ILE A 178 -16.90 -23.85 19.44
C ILE A 178 -17.54 -22.60 20.06
N GLN A 179 -18.37 -21.88 19.30
CA GLN A 179 -19.09 -20.67 19.72
C GLN A 179 -20.35 -20.50 18.85
N VAL A 180 -21.41 -19.88 19.39
CA VAL A 180 -22.64 -19.55 18.64
C VAL A 180 -23.08 -18.11 18.90
N TRP A 181 -23.04 -17.28 17.87
CA TRP A 181 -23.51 -15.89 17.90
C TRP A 181 -24.99 -15.84 17.53
N LYS A 182 -25.83 -15.37 18.45
CA LYS A 182 -27.30 -15.30 18.28
C LYS A 182 -27.73 -13.84 18.23
N TYR A 183 -28.17 -13.40 17.06
CA TYR A 183 -28.68 -12.06 16.82
C TYR A 183 -30.20 -12.09 16.76
N GLN A 184 -30.85 -11.07 17.34
CA GLN A 184 -32.31 -11.00 17.44
C GLN A 184 -32.88 -9.89 16.57
N LYS A 185 -34.01 -10.18 15.90
CA LYS A 185 -34.77 -9.25 15.05
C LYS A 185 -33.89 -8.51 14.03
N CYS A 186 -33.07 -9.24 13.31
CA CYS A 186 -32.30 -8.71 12.20
C CYS A 186 -33.18 -8.30 11.01
N THR A 187 -32.67 -7.35 10.24
CA THR A 187 -33.12 -6.97 8.89
C THR A 187 -31.90 -6.83 7.98
N ILE A 188 -32.07 -7.02 6.67
CA ILE A 188 -30.99 -6.81 5.69
C ILE A 188 -30.91 -5.30 5.37
N ASN A 189 -29.71 -4.73 5.50
CA ASN A 189 -29.41 -3.34 5.15
C ASN A 189 -28.84 -3.22 3.73
N SER A 190 -28.02 -4.19 3.30
CA SER A 190 -27.47 -4.21 1.94
C SER A 190 -27.13 -5.64 1.48
N TYR A 191 -27.14 -5.83 0.16
CA TYR A 191 -26.69 -7.07 -0.49
C TYR A 191 -25.90 -6.72 -1.75
N THR A 192 -24.67 -7.23 -1.87
CA THR A 192 -23.70 -6.75 -2.86
C THR A 192 -22.93 -7.91 -3.49
N PRO A 193 -23.28 -8.36 -4.71
CA PRO A 193 -22.37 -9.14 -5.54
C PRO A 193 -21.20 -8.28 -6.04
N TYR A 194 -19.99 -8.83 -6.08
CA TYR A 194 -18.78 -8.15 -6.53
C TYR A 194 -17.75 -9.14 -7.09
N LEU A 195 -16.86 -8.67 -7.98
CA LEU A 195 -15.70 -9.45 -8.42
C LEU A 195 -14.51 -9.18 -7.48
N ASP A 196 -14.04 -10.20 -6.78
CA ASP A 196 -12.77 -10.19 -6.06
C ASP A 196 -11.63 -10.68 -6.97
N GLU A 197 -11.06 -9.73 -7.70
CA GLU A 197 -9.92 -9.90 -8.61
C GLU A 197 -8.54 -9.67 -7.95
N ASN A 198 -8.48 -9.41 -6.64
CA ASN A 198 -7.21 -9.14 -5.95
C ASN A 198 -6.41 -10.44 -5.72
N LEU A 199 -5.29 -10.61 -6.42
CA LEU A 199 -4.43 -11.80 -6.31
C LEU A 199 -3.54 -11.83 -5.04
N LEU A 200 -3.60 -10.81 -4.17
CA LEU A 200 -2.97 -10.78 -2.84
C LEU A 200 -3.88 -11.33 -1.72
N LYS A 201 -5.06 -11.86 -2.07
CA LYS A 201 -5.96 -12.57 -1.17
C LYS A 201 -6.14 -14.01 -1.62
N LEU A 202 -6.14 -14.94 -0.67
CA LEU A 202 -6.50 -16.31 -0.95
C LEU A 202 -8.00 -16.34 -1.26
N LYS A 203 -8.32 -16.93 -2.40
CA LYS A 203 -9.70 -17.09 -2.86
C LYS A 203 -10.42 -18.13 -2.02
N PHE A 204 -11.76 -18.09 -2.02
CA PHE A 204 -12.54 -19.10 -1.33
C PHE A 204 -12.33 -20.50 -1.94
N VAL A 205 -11.85 -20.60 -3.19
CA VAL A 205 -11.31 -21.85 -3.79
C VAL A 205 -9.88 -22.24 -3.39
N GLY A 206 -9.05 -21.33 -2.86
CA GLY A 206 -7.62 -21.56 -2.63
C GLY A 206 -6.69 -21.30 -3.83
N ASP A 207 -7.23 -21.00 -5.02
CA ASP A 207 -6.47 -20.71 -6.25
C ASP A 207 -6.28 -19.20 -6.53
N PHE A 208 -5.33 -18.86 -7.40
CA PHE A 208 -5.05 -17.49 -7.86
C PHE A 208 -5.97 -17.06 -9.02
N VAL A 209 -7.26 -16.93 -8.75
CA VAL A 209 -8.29 -16.58 -9.75
C VAL A 209 -9.13 -15.38 -9.33
N SER A 210 -9.78 -14.72 -10.28
CA SER A 210 -10.88 -13.79 -9.99
C SER A 210 -12.12 -14.57 -9.57
N GLU A 211 -12.71 -14.26 -8.41
CA GLU A 211 -13.98 -14.87 -7.95
C GLU A 211 -15.11 -13.85 -7.96
N ILE A 212 -16.30 -14.25 -8.41
CA ILE A 212 -17.53 -13.51 -8.07
C ILE A 212 -17.94 -13.94 -6.66
N LYS A 213 -17.99 -12.97 -5.75
CA LYS A 213 -18.41 -13.12 -4.35
C LYS A 213 -19.72 -12.36 -4.12
N ASP A 214 -20.44 -12.69 -3.06
CA ASP A 214 -21.46 -11.81 -2.50
C ASP A 214 -21.20 -11.47 -1.04
N LYS A 215 -21.82 -10.36 -0.62
CA LYS A 215 -21.78 -9.81 0.73
C LYS A 215 -23.16 -9.36 1.16
N THR A 216 -23.62 -9.77 2.34
CA THR A 216 -24.89 -9.34 2.94
C THR A 216 -24.64 -8.65 4.28
N ALA A 217 -25.21 -7.46 4.46
CA ALA A 217 -25.13 -6.68 5.68
C ALA A 217 -26.46 -6.73 6.45
N PHE A 218 -26.40 -7.00 7.75
CA PHE A 218 -27.56 -7.10 8.64
C PHE A 218 -27.47 -6.10 9.79
N SER A 219 -28.61 -5.50 10.15
CA SER A 219 -28.82 -4.69 11.36
C SER A 219 -29.80 -5.39 12.29
N CYS A 220 -29.50 -5.49 13.58
CA CYS A 220 -30.27 -6.27 14.55
C CYS A 220 -30.49 -5.49 15.87
N ASP A 221 -31.59 -5.76 16.58
CA ASP A 221 -31.92 -5.11 17.86
C ASP A 221 -30.89 -5.43 18.96
N GLY A 222 -30.21 -6.59 18.87
CA GLY A 222 -29.22 -7.05 19.84
C GLY A 222 -28.63 -8.40 19.47
N PHE A 223 -27.62 -8.83 20.25
CA PHE A 223 -26.98 -10.14 20.12
C PHE A 223 -26.61 -10.74 21.49
N PHE A 224 -26.31 -12.04 21.49
CA PHE A 224 -25.78 -12.81 22.61
C PHE A 224 -24.85 -13.89 22.07
N GLU A 225 -23.70 -14.12 22.71
CA GLU A 225 -22.76 -15.18 22.34
C GLU A 225 -22.80 -16.36 23.32
N ASP A 226 -23.12 -17.54 22.81
CA ASP A 226 -23.25 -18.79 23.56
C ASP A 226 -22.03 -19.69 23.35
N PHE A 227 -21.30 -19.97 24.44
CA PHE A 227 -20.16 -20.88 24.48
C PHE A 227 -20.42 -22.12 25.36
N SER A 228 -21.63 -22.27 25.93
CA SER A 228 -22.02 -23.41 26.78
C SER A 228 -22.48 -24.61 25.95
N LEU A 229 -21.61 -25.06 25.04
CA LEU A 229 -22.04 -25.78 23.85
C LEU A 229 -22.05 -27.31 23.97
N LYS A 230 -23.01 -27.90 23.25
CA LYS A 230 -23.33 -29.32 23.31
C LYS A 230 -22.50 -30.09 22.30
N LYS A 231 -22.04 -31.28 22.68
CA LYS A 231 -21.47 -32.25 21.74
C LYS A 231 -22.46 -32.54 20.60
N PRO A 232 -21.99 -32.72 19.35
CA PRO A 232 -22.86 -32.97 18.22
C PRO A 232 -23.69 -34.23 18.44
N SER A 233 -24.99 -34.16 18.12
CA SER A 233 -26.00 -35.20 18.42
C SER A 233 -25.77 -36.51 17.67
N LYS A 234 -24.97 -36.48 16.60
CA LYS A 234 -24.28 -37.62 16.00
C LYS A 234 -22.82 -37.23 15.78
N LYS A 235 -21.91 -38.19 15.91
CA LYS A 235 -20.55 -38.03 15.36
C LYS A 235 -20.68 -38.00 13.82
N PRO A 236 -20.13 -37.00 13.10
CA PRO A 236 -20.17 -37.01 11.64
C PRO A 236 -19.33 -38.19 11.10
N GLU A 237 -19.75 -38.75 9.97
CA GLU A 237 -19.13 -39.93 9.37
C GLU A 237 -17.85 -39.60 8.58
N ALA A 238 -17.59 -38.30 8.35
CA ALA A 238 -16.37 -37.76 7.75
C ALA A 238 -15.98 -36.44 8.45
N THR A 239 -14.71 -36.05 8.32
CA THR A 239 -14.21 -34.73 8.75
C THR A 239 -14.84 -33.63 7.91
N LEU A 240 -15.34 -32.58 8.56
CA LEU A 240 -15.87 -31.37 7.95
C LEU A 240 -14.73 -30.53 7.34
N VAL A 241 -14.60 -30.63 6.02
CA VAL A 241 -13.79 -29.74 5.19
C VAL A 241 -14.62 -28.50 4.81
N PRO A 242 -14.06 -27.29 4.70
CA PRO A 242 -14.79 -26.08 4.28
C PRO A 242 -15.64 -26.33 3.03
N ILE A 243 -16.95 -26.11 3.14
CA ILE A 243 -17.89 -26.46 2.06
C ILE A 243 -17.90 -25.34 1.02
N ILE A 244 -17.16 -25.58 -0.06
CA ILE A 244 -17.15 -24.74 -1.25
C ILE A 244 -18.05 -25.42 -2.29
N SER A 245 -19.13 -24.76 -2.73
CA SER A 245 -20.11 -25.32 -3.67
C SER A 245 -19.46 -25.81 -4.98
N PRO A 246 -20.05 -26.76 -5.74
CA PRO A 246 -19.52 -27.18 -7.05
C PRO A 246 -19.30 -25.99 -8.01
N LYS A 247 -18.26 -26.00 -8.85
CA LYS A 247 -17.96 -24.85 -9.74
C LYS A 247 -19.13 -24.58 -10.70
N GLU A 248 -19.77 -25.64 -11.15
CA GLU A 248 -20.88 -25.66 -12.10
C GLU A 248 -22.13 -24.94 -11.56
N THR A 249 -22.31 -24.91 -10.24
CA THR A 249 -23.49 -24.30 -9.58
C THR A 249 -23.20 -22.93 -8.96
N ARG A 250 -21.98 -22.41 -9.09
CA ARG A 250 -21.62 -21.02 -8.74
C ARG A 250 -21.75 -20.10 -9.93
N THR A 251 -21.99 -18.81 -9.68
CA THR A 251 -21.87 -17.75 -10.69
C THR A 251 -20.45 -17.74 -11.29
N GLU A 252 -20.35 -17.86 -12.62
CA GLU A 252 -19.09 -17.81 -13.36
C GLU A 252 -18.98 -16.55 -14.23
N ARG A 253 -20.11 -16.01 -14.72
CA ARG A 253 -20.12 -14.80 -15.57
C ARG A 253 -21.33 -13.91 -15.32
N ILE A 254 -21.27 -12.71 -15.89
CA ILE A 254 -22.39 -11.78 -15.98
C ILE A 254 -22.85 -11.63 -17.44
N ILE A 255 -24.15 -11.39 -17.64
CA ILE A 255 -24.71 -10.98 -18.94
C ILE A 255 -25.48 -9.69 -18.70
N VAL A 256 -25.29 -8.69 -19.56
CA VAL A 256 -25.94 -7.38 -19.44
C VAL A 256 -26.87 -7.15 -20.62
N GLN A 257 -28.11 -6.76 -20.35
CA GLN A 257 -29.07 -6.28 -21.35
C GLN A 257 -29.40 -4.81 -21.10
N PHE A 258 -29.52 -4.02 -22.16
CA PHE A 258 -30.04 -2.65 -22.13
C PHE A 258 -31.26 -2.52 -23.05
N GLU A 259 -32.28 -1.80 -22.63
CA GLU A 259 -33.54 -1.63 -23.36
C GLU A 259 -34.09 -0.20 -23.21
N GLY A 260 -34.64 0.35 -24.29
CA GLY A 260 -35.18 1.71 -24.30
C GLY A 260 -34.14 2.82 -24.42
N GLY A 261 -34.59 4.06 -24.20
CA GLY A 261 -33.83 5.27 -24.50
C GLY A 261 -33.35 5.32 -25.95
N GLU A 262 -32.11 5.79 -26.14
CA GLU A 262 -31.47 5.98 -27.44
C GLU A 262 -31.12 4.67 -28.22
N LEU A 263 -31.48 3.49 -27.69
CA LEU A 263 -31.26 2.18 -28.32
C LEU A 263 -32.46 1.76 -29.19
N GLN A 264 -32.21 1.44 -30.47
CA GLN A 264 -33.27 1.04 -31.42
C GLN A 264 -33.88 -0.34 -31.13
N ASN A 265 -33.19 -1.21 -30.38
CA ASN A 265 -33.60 -2.56 -29.98
C ASN A 265 -32.92 -2.91 -28.65
N GLN A 266 -33.44 -3.92 -27.93
CA GLN A 266 -32.76 -4.49 -26.77
C GLN A 266 -31.35 -5.01 -27.17
N ALA A 267 -30.31 -4.55 -26.48
CA ALA A 267 -28.92 -4.89 -26.75
C ALA A 267 -28.36 -5.78 -25.63
N THR A 268 -27.81 -6.95 -25.99
CA THR A 268 -27.28 -7.94 -25.03
C THR A 268 -25.77 -8.09 -25.19
N PHE A 269 -25.03 -8.04 -24.07
CA PHE A 269 -23.58 -8.05 -24.01
C PHE A 269 -23.07 -9.17 -23.09
N TYR A 270 -22.17 -9.99 -23.64
CA TYR A 270 -21.59 -11.18 -23.01
C TYR A 270 -20.14 -10.98 -22.54
N SER A 271 -19.61 -9.76 -22.69
CA SER A 271 -18.20 -9.41 -22.61
C SER A 271 -17.87 -8.40 -21.50
N PHE A 272 -18.82 -8.14 -20.60
CA PHE A 272 -18.56 -7.44 -19.34
C PHE A 272 -17.94 -8.39 -18.33
N SER A 273 -16.89 -7.94 -17.64
CA SER A 273 -16.09 -8.78 -16.74
C SER A 273 -16.50 -8.62 -15.27
N LYS A 274 -17.06 -7.46 -14.92
CA LYS A 274 -17.35 -7.07 -13.53
C LYS A 274 -18.57 -6.15 -13.45
N PHE A 275 -19.44 -6.47 -12.51
CA PHE A 275 -20.60 -5.69 -12.07
C PHE A 275 -20.37 -5.30 -10.62
N THR A 276 -20.81 -4.10 -10.23
CA THR A 276 -20.67 -3.61 -8.86
C THR A 276 -21.81 -2.64 -8.56
N PRO A 277 -22.81 -3.01 -7.73
CA PRO A 277 -23.76 -2.06 -7.16
C PRO A 277 -23.01 -0.97 -6.36
N LEU A 278 -23.52 0.26 -6.38
CA LEU A 278 -22.90 1.41 -5.72
C LEU A 278 -23.86 2.08 -4.73
N ALA A 279 -23.36 2.36 -3.52
CA ALA A 279 -24.04 3.15 -2.49
C ALA A 279 -23.51 4.58 -2.46
N LYS A 280 -24.35 5.54 -2.08
CA LYS A 280 -23.96 6.95 -2.01
C LYS A 280 -23.54 7.33 -0.60
N ASN A 281 -22.23 7.48 -0.38
CA ASN A 281 -21.73 8.14 0.82
C ASN A 281 -22.09 9.66 0.77
N PRO A 282 -22.70 10.25 1.80
CA PRO A 282 -22.97 11.69 1.86
C PRO A 282 -21.85 12.50 2.54
N THR A 283 -20.92 11.87 3.27
CA THR A 283 -19.75 12.54 3.88
C THR A 283 -18.47 12.40 3.05
N PHE A 284 -18.50 11.62 1.96
CA PHE A 284 -17.40 11.50 0.98
C PHE A 284 -17.96 11.43 -0.44
N PRO A 285 -17.35 12.08 -1.45
CA PRO A 285 -17.82 12.04 -2.85
C PRO A 285 -17.59 10.69 -3.55
N ILE A 286 -17.04 9.69 -2.85
CA ILE A 286 -16.65 8.38 -3.38
C ILE A 286 -17.86 7.44 -3.46
N SER A 287 -18.04 6.76 -4.59
CA SER A 287 -19.07 5.73 -4.76
C SER A 287 -18.57 4.38 -4.23
N ILE A 288 -19.09 3.95 -3.09
CA ILE A 288 -18.62 2.73 -2.39
C ILE A 288 -19.38 1.50 -2.94
N PRO A 289 -18.72 0.36 -3.19
CA PRO A 289 -19.40 -0.90 -3.50
C PRO A 289 -20.44 -1.26 -2.44
N GLY A 290 -21.70 -1.36 -2.85
CA GLY A 290 -22.83 -1.56 -1.95
C GLY A 290 -24.18 -1.40 -2.66
N ASN A 291 -25.21 -2.12 -2.23
CA ASN A 291 -26.60 -1.78 -2.56
C ASN A 291 -27.39 -1.54 -1.26
N VAL A 292 -27.40 -0.30 -0.77
CA VAL A 292 -28.12 0.06 0.47
C VAL A 292 -29.61 0.11 0.17
N ILE A 293 -30.37 -0.73 0.87
CA ILE A 293 -31.79 -0.91 0.62
C ILE A 293 -32.55 0.36 1.01
N GLY A 294 -33.18 1.01 0.03
CA GLY A 294 -33.88 2.28 0.17
C GLY A 294 -33.12 3.51 -0.32
N GLU A 295 -31.84 3.39 -0.71
CA GLU A 295 -31.15 4.44 -1.48
C GLU A 295 -31.58 4.42 -2.98
N LYS A 296 -31.24 5.48 -3.72
CA LYS A 296 -31.38 5.47 -5.18
C LYS A 296 -30.41 4.44 -5.79
N PRO A 297 -30.90 3.47 -6.59
CA PRO A 297 -30.06 2.41 -7.10
C PRO A 297 -29.05 2.93 -8.12
N ARG A 298 -27.78 2.57 -7.91
CA ARG A 298 -26.63 2.91 -8.75
C ARG A 298 -25.78 1.66 -8.97
N PHE A 299 -25.05 1.61 -10.07
CA PHE A 299 -24.09 0.53 -10.33
C PHE A 299 -22.96 0.98 -11.26
N ALA A 300 -21.89 0.20 -11.31
CA ALA A 300 -20.88 0.27 -12.34
C ALA A 300 -20.75 -1.06 -13.09
N LEU A 301 -20.37 -0.96 -14.36
CA LEU A 301 -19.91 -2.07 -15.19
C LEU A 301 -18.46 -1.79 -15.60
N GLU A 302 -17.64 -2.83 -15.61
CA GLU A 302 -16.21 -2.75 -15.95
C GLU A 302 -15.82 -3.93 -16.84
N SER A 303 -15.02 -3.67 -17.88
CA SER A 303 -14.65 -4.68 -18.87
C SER A 303 -13.31 -4.40 -19.57
N LEU A 304 -12.91 -5.34 -20.41
CA LEU A 304 -11.87 -5.12 -21.42
C LEU A 304 -12.51 -4.45 -22.66
N PRO A 305 -11.98 -3.33 -23.19
CA PRO A 305 -12.57 -2.68 -24.35
C PRO A 305 -12.36 -3.51 -25.62
N THR A 306 -13.46 -3.74 -26.36
CA THR A 306 -13.51 -4.74 -27.43
C THR A 306 -14.44 -4.34 -28.57
N THR A 307 -14.20 -4.83 -29.78
CA THR A 307 -15.01 -4.48 -30.96
C THR A 307 -16.48 -4.92 -30.87
N ASP A 308 -16.82 -5.95 -30.08
CA ASP A 308 -18.22 -6.34 -29.87
C ASP A 308 -19.03 -5.28 -29.08
N LYS A 309 -18.34 -4.35 -28.39
CA LYS A 309 -18.94 -3.22 -27.68
C LYS A 309 -19.05 -1.94 -28.52
N GLU A 310 -18.79 -1.98 -29.84
CA GLU A 310 -18.98 -0.82 -30.76
C GLU A 310 -20.34 -0.12 -30.56
N ASN A 311 -21.42 -0.90 -30.52
CA ASN A 311 -22.78 -0.37 -30.31
C ASN A 311 -22.97 0.25 -28.91
N TYR A 312 -22.27 -0.27 -27.90
CA TYR A 312 -22.29 0.24 -26.53
C TYR A 312 -21.56 1.58 -26.41
N TYR A 313 -20.36 1.73 -27.01
CA TYR A 313 -19.67 3.01 -27.04
C TYR A 313 -20.43 4.06 -27.86
N THR A 314 -21.03 3.64 -28.99
CA THR A 314 -21.92 4.49 -29.80
C THR A 314 -23.13 4.99 -29.01
N PHE A 315 -23.70 4.14 -28.15
CA PHE A 315 -24.76 4.50 -27.20
C PHE A 315 -24.25 5.50 -26.14
N LEU A 316 -23.15 5.18 -25.42
CA LEU A 316 -22.59 6.05 -24.38
C LEU A 316 -22.20 7.44 -24.89
N SER A 317 -21.74 7.57 -26.13
CA SER A 317 -21.36 8.87 -26.71
C SER A 317 -22.49 9.92 -26.72
N ARG A 318 -23.77 9.48 -26.73
CA ARG A 318 -24.93 10.39 -26.63
C ARG A 318 -25.17 10.93 -25.22
N TYR A 319 -24.73 10.19 -24.19
CA TYR A 319 -24.81 10.61 -22.78
C TYR A 319 -23.59 11.46 -22.38
N VAL A 320 -22.40 11.19 -22.95
CA VAL A 320 -21.18 11.96 -22.69
C VAL A 320 -21.13 13.27 -23.49
N ASN A 321 -21.67 13.29 -24.72
CA ASN A 321 -21.77 14.49 -25.56
C ASN A 321 -23.24 14.87 -25.82
N PRO A 322 -24.04 15.25 -24.81
CA PRO A 322 -25.48 15.46 -24.96
C PRO A 322 -25.79 16.70 -25.82
N GLY A 323 -26.05 16.47 -27.12
CA GLY A 323 -26.61 17.49 -28.02
C GLY A 323 -28.08 17.83 -27.72
N ALA A 324 -28.74 16.94 -26.98
CA ALA A 324 -30.01 17.13 -26.29
C ALA A 324 -29.93 16.35 -24.96
N ALA A 325 -30.87 16.56 -24.04
CA ALA A 325 -30.95 15.72 -22.83
C ALA A 325 -31.27 14.27 -23.24
N PRO A 326 -30.44 13.28 -22.89
CA PRO A 326 -30.60 11.91 -23.38
C PRO A 326 -31.74 11.19 -22.67
N GLU A 327 -32.43 10.30 -23.39
CA GLU A 327 -33.56 9.54 -22.84
C GLU A 327 -33.11 8.46 -21.82
N PRO A 328 -33.91 8.20 -20.77
CA PRO A 328 -33.62 7.14 -19.82
C PRO A 328 -33.84 5.74 -20.43
N PHE A 329 -33.17 4.74 -19.87
CA PHE A 329 -33.22 3.34 -20.33
C PHE A 329 -33.31 2.35 -19.16
N ASP A 330 -33.79 1.14 -19.41
CA ASP A 330 -33.76 0.04 -18.44
C ASP A 330 -32.51 -0.83 -18.68
N ALA A 331 -31.94 -1.40 -17.62
CA ALA A 331 -30.73 -2.22 -17.66
C ALA A 331 -30.87 -3.46 -16.79
N THR A 332 -30.71 -4.66 -17.37
CA THR A 332 -30.78 -5.94 -16.65
C THR A 332 -29.43 -6.63 -16.58
N ILE A 333 -28.95 -6.97 -15.39
CA ILE A 333 -27.69 -7.69 -15.17
C ILE A 333 -28.01 -9.08 -14.61
N HIS A 334 -27.74 -10.13 -15.39
CA HIS A 334 -27.88 -11.52 -14.97
C HIS A 334 -26.57 -12.05 -14.38
N LEU A 335 -26.64 -12.67 -13.20
CA LEU A 335 -25.58 -13.51 -12.65
C LEU A 335 -25.81 -14.95 -13.14
N VAL A 336 -24.87 -15.49 -13.92
CA VAL A 336 -25.03 -16.79 -14.61
C VAL A 336 -23.99 -17.80 -14.12
N THR A 337 -24.47 -19.00 -13.78
CA THR A 337 -23.65 -20.10 -13.26
C THR A 337 -22.86 -20.84 -14.34
N GLY A 338 -21.85 -21.61 -13.93
CA GLY A 338 -21.05 -22.44 -14.85
C GLY A 338 -21.87 -23.45 -15.66
N ASN A 339 -23.01 -23.92 -15.15
CA ASN A 339 -23.95 -24.80 -15.88
C ASN A 339 -24.90 -24.04 -16.83
N GLY A 340 -24.87 -22.69 -16.85
CA GLY A 340 -25.70 -21.84 -17.69
C GLY A 340 -27.07 -21.47 -17.09
N ASN A 341 -27.30 -21.67 -15.78
CA ASN A 341 -28.50 -21.16 -15.11
C ASN A 341 -28.32 -19.68 -14.71
N ILE A 342 -29.39 -18.90 -14.82
CA ILE A 342 -29.49 -17.59 -14.18
C ILE A 342 -29.70 -17.84 -12.69
N LEU A 343 -28.77 -17.37 -11.84
CA LEU A 343 -28.91 -17.41 -10.39
C LEU A 343 -29.72 -16.22 -9.89
N GLN A 344 -29.46 -15.03 -10.45
CA GLN A 344 -30.09 -13.75 -10.12
C GLN A 344 -30.15 -12.85 -11.36
N SER A 345 -31.10 -11.92 -11.39
CA SER A 345 -31.23 -10.86 -12.40
C SER A 345 -31.58 -9.54 -11.73
N TRP A 346 -30.72 -8.55 -11.89
CA TRP A 346 -30.85 -7.21 -11.34
C TRP A 346 -31.43 -6.30 -12.41
N GLN A 347 -32.72 -5.99 -12.34
CA GLN A 347 -33.42 -5.11 -13.28
C GLN A 347 -33.42 -3.68 -12.73
N TYR A 348 -32.56 -2.82 -13.28
CA TYR A 348 -32.53 -1.39 -12.99
C TYR A 348 -33.42 -0.63 -13.98
N LYS A 349 -34.10 0.41 -13.50
CA LYS A 349 -35.11 1.16 -14.28
C LYS A 349 -34.90 2.66 -14.28
N ASP A 350 -35.27 3.29 -15.40
CA ASP A 350 -35.10 4.72 -15.66
C ASP A 350 -33.66 5.19 -15.35
N CYS A 351 -32.68 4.52 -15.97
CA CYS A 351 -31.25 4.76 -15.80
C CYS A 351 -30.71 5.89 -16.69
N SER A 352 -29.64 6.52 -16.19
CA SER A 352 -28.74 7.41 -16.91
C SER A 352 -27.30 6.94 -16.75
N ALA A 353 -26.49 7.09 -17.79
CA ALA A 353 -25.04 6.94 -17.69
C ALA A 353 -24.42 8.26 -17.21
N ASN A 354 -23.78 8.24 -16.04
CA ASN A 354 -23.27 9.45 -15.37
C ASN A 354 -21.76 9.69 -15.62
N ASN A 355 -20.99 8.64 -15.90
CA ASN A 355 -19.55 8.76 -16.19
C ASN A 355 -19.05 7.55 -17.00
N TYR A 356 -18.07 7.76 -17.85
CA TYR A 356 -17.35 6.74 -18.61
C TYR A 356 -15.85 7.03 -18.59
N VAL A 357 -15.04 6.03 -18.22
CA VAL A 357 -13.58 6.14 -18.12
C VAL A 357 -12.90 4.95 -18.80
N VAL A 358 -11.74 5.19 -19.41
CA VAL A 358 -10.81 4.14 -19.86
C VAL A 358 -9.45 4.37 -19.21
N PHE A 359 -8.87 3.29 -18.70
CA PHE A 359 -7.65 3.32 -17.90
C PHE A 359 -6.82 2.05 -18.15
N PHE A 360 -5.57 2.05 -17.67
CA PHE A 360 -4.65 0.93 -17.81
C PHE A 360 -4.23 0.39 -16.44
N THR A 361 -4.35 -0.94 -16.24
CA THR A 361 -3.94 -1.63 -15.01
C THR A 361 -2.68 -2.48 -15.20
N ASP A 362 -1.65 -2.13 -14.41
CA ASP A 362 -0.38 -2.82 -14.22
C ASP A 362 -0.30 -3.62 -12.90
N ASN A 363 -1.36 -3.56 -12.08
CA ASN A 363 -1.44 -4.14 -10.74
C ASN A 363 -1.79 -5.64 -10.73
N LEU A 364 -1.68 -6.31 -9.57
CA LEU A 364 -2.14 -7.69 -9.32
C LEU A 364 -3.69 -7.82 -9.23
N ILE A 365 -4.41 -7.01 -10.00
CA ILE A 365 -5.87 -6.89 -10.06
C ILE A 365 -6.24 -6.95 -11.55
N LYS A 366 -6.61 -8.14 -12.03
CA LYS A 366 -6.68 -8.50 -13.47
C LYS A 366 -7.91 -9.36 -13.81
N PHE A 367 -8.44 -9.19 -15.01
CA PHE A 367 -9.57 -9.99 -15.53
C PHE A 367 -9.07 -11.26 -16.22
N LYS A 368 -8.00 -11.14 -17.01
CA LYS A 368 -7.30 -12.26 -17.62
C LYS A 368 -6.41 -12.95 -16.58
N GLN A 369 -6.38 -14.29 -16.59
CA GLN A 369 -5.49 -15.08 -15.71
C GLN A 369 -4.00 -14.98 -16.06
N SER A 370 -3.64 -14.26 -17.14
CA SER A 370 -2.25 -13.92 -17.46
C SER A 370 -1.85 -12.60 -16.82
N LEU A 371 -0.56 -12.45 -16.50
CA LEU A 371 -0.01 -11.25 -15.88
C LEU A 371 0.04 -10.01 -16.78
N ASP A 372 -0.50 -10.05 -18.01
CA ASP A 372 -0.45 -8.95 -18.99
C ASP A 372 -1.17 -7.70 -18.48
N SER A 373 -0.63 -6.52 -18.75
CA SER A 373 -1.29 -5.26 -18.38
C SER A 373 -2.50 -5.04 -19.28
N GLU A 374 -3.61 -4.60 -18.69
CA GLU A 374 -4.91 -4.54 -19.37
C GLU A 374 -5.34 -3.08 -19.54
N ILE A 375 -5.79 -2.72 -20.75
CA ILE A 375 -6.67 -1.56 -20.92
C ILE A 375 -8.07 -2.00 -20.49
N ARG A 376 -8.74 -1.17 -19.69
CA ARG A 376 -10.08 -1.39 -19.14
C ARG A 376 -10.99 -0.22 -19.42
N ASP A 377 -12.28 -0.49 -19.58
CA ASP A 377 -13.33 0.51 -19.46
C ASP A 377 -14.13 0.34 -18.17
N LYS A 378 -14.68 1.45 -17.66
CA LYS A 378 -15.65 1.46 -16.56
C LYS A 378 -16.71 2.52 -16.82
N THR A 379 -17.97 2.14 -16.63
CA THR A 379 -19.13 3.01 -16.79
C THR A 379 -19.93 3.05 -15.49
N TYR A 380 -20.39 4.24 -15.10
CA TYR A 380 -21.17 4.48 -13.89
C TYR A 380 -22.60 4.87 -14.24
N PHE A 381 -23.57 4.26 -13.56
CA PHE A 381 -25.01 4.41 -13.81
C PHE A 381 -25.76 4.82 -12.55
N GLU A 382 -26.78 5.66 -12.72
CA GLU A 382 -27.76 6.02 -11.70
C GLU A 382 -29.17 5.84 -12.24
N CYS A 383 -30.04 5.19 -11.47
CA CYS A 383 -31.35 4.74 -11.89
C CYS A 383 -32.43 5.14 -10.87
N SER A 384 -33.70 5.14 -11.28
CA SER A 384 -34.82 5.48 -10.40
C SER A 384 -35.46 4.27 -9.73
N GLY A 385 -35.33 3.07 -10.33
CA GLY A 385 -35.84 1.82 -9.78
C GLY A 385 -34.85 0.66 -9.86
N LEU A 386 -35.05 -0.34 -9.02
CA LEU A 386 -34.36 -1.64 -9.01
C LEU A 386 -35.35 -2.72 -8.58
N SER A 387 -35.35 -3.85 -9.27
CA SER A 387 -35.97 -5.10 -8.83
C SER A 387 -35.05 -6.30 -9.06
N LEU A 388 -34.91 -7.17 -8.04
CA LEU A 388 -34.15 -8.42 -8.11
C LEU A 388 -35.10 -9.60 -8.39
N ASP A 389 -34.79 -10.44 -9.38
CA ASP A 389 -35.54 -11.65 -9.69
C ASP A 389 -34.60 -12.86 -9.88
N THR A 390 -35.07 -14.06 -9.55
CA THR A 390 -34.37 -15.35 -9.65
C THR A 390 -35.16 -16.39 -10.44
N ASN A 391 -36.33 -16.03 -10.99
CA ASN A 391 -37.28 -16.94 -11.66
C ASN A 391 -37.73 -16.44 -13.05
N LEU A 392 -36.86 -15.70 -13.75
CA LEU A 392 -37.08 -15.24 -15.13
C LEU A 392 -37.16 -16.38 -16.15
N ASP A 393 -37.96 -16.17 -17.20
CA ASP A 393 -38.13 -17.13 -18.28
C ASP A 393 -36.89 -17.18 -19.19
N LYS A 394 -36.30 -18.38 -19.32
CA LYS A 394 -35.01 -18.60 -20.00
C LYS A 394 -35.07 -18.45 -21.53
N ASN A 395 -36.24 -18.19 -22.09
CA ASN A 395 -36.47 -18.15 -23.53
C ASN A 395 -35.89 -16.90 -24.23
N ASN A 396 -35.55 -15.84 -23.48
CA ASN A 396 -35.15 -14.54 -24.04
C ASN A 396 -33.64 -14.25 -24.02
N VAL A 397 -32.81 -15.10 -23.39
CA VAL A 397 -31.35 -14.90 -23.28
C VAL A 397 -30.62 -16.21 -23.54
N ASP A 398 -29.69 -16.25 -24.51
CA ASP A 398 -28.82 -17.42 -24.67
C ASP A 398 -27.76 -17.44 -23.56
N THR A 399 -28.09 -18.04 -22.42
CA THR A 399 -27.18 -18.18 -21.29
C THR A 399 -26.00 -19.13 -21.55
N LYS A 400 -26.01 -19.88 -22.66
CA LYS A 400 -24.93 -20.80 -23.05
C LYS A 400 -23.89 -20.15 -23.95
N GLN A 401 -24.23 -19.04 -24.61
CA GLN A 401 -23.26 -18.25 -25.38
C GLN A 401 -22.11 -17.78 -24.49
N THR A 402 -20.88 -18.12 -24.88
CA THR A 402 -19.63 -17.62 -24.29
C THR A 402 -18.84 -16.88 -25.37
N LEU A 403 -18.54 -15.61 -25.10
CA LEU A 403 -17.69 -14.83 -26.01
C LEU A 403 -16.22 -15.04 -25.64
N SER A 404 -15.53 -15.83 -26.45
CA SER A 404 -14.06 -15.88 -26.41
C SER A 404 -13.52 -14.65 -27.15
N ILE A 405 -13.23 -13.58 -26.41
CA ILE A 405 -12.54 -12.38 -26.91
C ILE A 405 -11.15 -12.79 -27.39
N ASP A 406 -10.80 -12.46 -28.64
CA ASP A 406 -9.45 -12.67 -29.14
C ASP A 406 -8.54 -11.46 -28.85
N GLU A 407 -7.22 -11.66 -28.94
CA GLU A 407 -6.23 -10.60 -28.68
C GLU A 407 -6.19 -9.51 -29.78
N GLN A 408 -6.86 -9.68 -30.93
CA GLN A 408 -6.86 -8.70 -32.01
C GLN A 408 -8.05 -7.73 -31.95
N SER A 409 -9.17 -8.18 -31.38
CA SER A 409 -10.42 -7.44 -31.17
C SER A 409 -10.48 -6.67 -29.84
N ARG A 410 -9.54 -6.90 -28.91
CA ARG A 410 -9.36 -6.13 -27.67
C ARG A 410 -8.40 -4.95 -27.85
N ALA A 411 -8.62 -3.87 -27.11
CA ALA A 411 -7.66 -2.78 -26.95
C ALA A 411 -6.28 -3.29 -26.46
N GLN A 412 -5.21 -2.76 -27.05
CA GLN A 412 -3.81 -3.11 -26.76
C GLN A 412 -2.88 -1.90 -26.55
N THR A 413 -3.27 -0.71 -27.00
CA THR A 413 -2.45 0.51 -26.92
C THR A 413 -3.29 1.79 -26.94
N PHE A 414 -2.67 2.90 -26.54
CA PHE A 414 -3.18 4.26 -26.72
C PHE A 414 -2.33 5.01 -27.74
N VAL A 415 -2.93 5.88 -28.54
CA VAL A 415 -2.21 6.83 -29.40
C VAL A 415 -2.62 8.23 -29.00
N VAL A 416 -1.64 9.09 -28.71
CA VAL A 416 -1.88 10.42 -28.15
C VAL A 416 -1.51 11.49 -29.18
N HIS A 417 -2.48 12.35 -29.49
CA HIS A 417 -2.37 13.44 -30.44
C HIS A 417 -2.37 14.78 -29.69
N PHE A 418 -1.40 15.66 -29.96
CA PHE A 418 -1.28 16.99 -29.40
C PHE A 418 -1.39 18.05 -30.51
N GLN A 419 -2.27 19.04 -30.32
CA GLN A 419 -2.53 20.09 -31.31
C GLN A 419 -2.74 21.45 -30.64
N GLY A 420 -2.00 22.48 -31.07
CA GLY A 420 -2.12 23.83 -30.52
C GLY A 420 -1.33 24.85 -31.32
N SER A 421 -1.40 26.13 -30.93
CA SER A 421 -0.59 27.20 -31.55
C SER A 421 0.92 26.95 -31.42
N ASP A 422 1.36 26.48 -30.24
CA ASP A 422 2.74 26.09 -29.96
C ASP A 422 3.10 24.66 -30.42
N ILE A 423 2.13 23.92 -30.99
CA ILE A 423 2.25 22.52 -31.41
C ILE A 423 1.75 22.38 -32.86
N ALA A 424 2.52 22.95 -33.79
CA ALA A 424 2.25 22.94 -35.22
C ALA A 424 3.47 22.41 -36.01
N PRO A 425 3.31 21.39 -36.89
CA PRO A 425 2.13 20.57 -37.07
C PRO A 425 1.81 19.72 -35.81
N GLU A 426 0.62 19.13 -35.82
CA GLU A 426 0.15 18.14 -34.84
C GLU A 426 1.21 17.08 -34.54
N LYS A 427 1.30 16.68 -33.27
CA LYS A 427 2.28 15.69 -32.79
C LYS A 427 1.56 14.45 -32.30
N ILE A 428 1.89 13.31 -32.90
CA ILE A 428 1.35 12.00 -32.54
C ILE A 428 2.44 11.24 -31.78
N VAL A 429 2.10 10.67 -30.63
CA VAL A 429 2.99 9.90 -29.77
C VAL A 429 2.39 8.53 -29.46
N TYR A 430 3.23 7.51 -29.58
CA TYR A 430 2.89 6.10 -29.40
C TYR A 430 3.55 5.48 -28.15
N SER A 431 4.49 6.18 -27.51
CA SER A 431 5.27 5.72 -26.35
C SER A 431 4.56 5.83 -25.00
N PHE A 432 3.35 6.41 -24.97
CA PHE A 432 2.50 6.46 -23.76
C PHE A 432 1.86 5.10 -23.52
N THR A 433 2.53 4.31 -22.67
CA THR A 433 2.12 2.97 -22.28
C THR A 433 0.92 2.95 -21.33
N LYS A 434 0.61 4.05 -20.65
CA LYS A 434 -0.48 4.16 -19.68
C LYS A 434 -1.17 5.51 -19.76
N PHE A 435 -2.50 5.47 -19.76
CA PHE A 435 -3.41 6.60 -19.69
C PHE A 435 -4.47 6.31 -18.61
N SER A 436 -4.94 7.36 -17.94
CA SER A 436 -6.21 7.33 -17.19
C SER A 436 -6.74 8.76 -17.04
N PRO A 437 -8.05 9.00 -17.13
CA PRO A 437 -8.65 10.18 -16.50
C PRO A 437 -8.40 10.13 -14.99
N ILE A 438 -8.36 11.30 -14.35
CA ILE A 438 -8.27 11.44 -12.90
C ILE A 438 -9.67 11.73 -12.39
N THR A 439 -10.27 10.76 -11.72
CA THR A 439 -11.55 10.95 -11.05
C THR A 439 -11.39 11.84 -9.81
N ASN A 440 -12.48 12.46 -9.34
CA ASN A 440 -12.50 13.20 -8.07
C ASN A 440 -12.08 12.34 -6.86
N GLU A 441 -12.22 11.00 -6.98
CA GLU A 441 -11.79 10.02 -5.98
C GLU A 441 -10.24 9.91 -5.92
N GLU A 442 -9.56 10.11 -7.06
CA GLU A 442 -8.10 10.00 -7.21
C GLU A 442 -7.34 11.32 -7.00
N ILE A 443 -8.00 12.48 -7.11
CA ILE A 443 -7.35 13.80 -6.94
C ILE A 443 -6.59 13.87 -5.61
N GLN A 444 -7.15 13.38 -4.50
CA GLN A 444 -6.49 13.43 -3.20
C GLN A 444 -5.19 12.61 -3.12
N PHE A 445 -5.05 11.55 -3.93
CA PHE A 445 -3.86 10.69 -3.93
C PHE A 445 -2.80 11.13 -4.95
N LEU A 446 -3.22 11.70 -6.09
CA LEU A 446 -2.32 12.15 -7.15
C LEU A 446 -1.89 13.61 -6.98
N LEU A 447 -2.77 14.46 -6.45
CA LEU A 447 -2.60 15.90 -6.28
C LEU A 447 -3.20 16.36 -4.92
N PRO A 448 -2.63 15.97 -3.76
CA PRO A 448 -3.22 16.20 -2.43
C PRO A 448 -3.49 17.67 -2.07
N ASN A 449 -2.88 18.62 -2.79
CA ASN A 449 -3.05 20.06 -2.59
C ASN A 449 -3.95 20.73 -3.65
N SER A 450 -4.47 20.00 -4.65
CA SER A 450 -5.30 20.57 -5.72
C SER A 450 -6.75 20.70 -5.27
N PRO A 451 -7.45 21.81 -5.56
CA PRO A 451 -8.89 21.88 -5.35
C PRO A 451 -9.63 20.85 -6.20
N PHE A 452 -10.69 20.28 -5.63
CA PHE A 452 -11.73 19.60 -6.40
C PHE A 452 -12.28 20.57 -7.45
N GLY A 453 -12.50 20.10 -8.68
CA GLY A 453 -12.86 20.96 -9.80
C GLY A 453 -13.83 20.30 -10.77
N GLU A 454 -14.52 21.14 -11.52
CA GLU A 454 -15.46 20.74 -12.57
C GLU A 454 -14.75 20.41 -13.90
N GLU A 455 -13.49 20.84 -14.04
CA GLU A 455 -12.68 20.64 -15.25
C GLU A 455 -12.08 19.22 -15.35
N PRO A 456 -12.18 18.55 -16.51
CA PRO A 456 -11.59 17.23 -16.73
C PRO A 456 -10.07 17.23 -16.56
N LYS A 457 -9.59 16.29 -15.74
CA LYS A 457 -8.16 16.01 -15.51
C LYS A 457 -7.82 14.59 -15.98
N PHE A 458 -6.61 14.37 -16.47
CA PHE A 458 -6.09 13.03 -16.83
C PHE A 458 -4.58 12.97 -16.63
N TYR A 459 -4.01 11.76 -16.64
CA TYR A 459 -2.57 11.57 -16.72
C TYR A 459 -2.15 10.65 -17.86
N LEU A 460 -0.93 10.89 -18.34
CA LEU A 460 -0.18 10.04 -19.24
C LEU A 460 1.10 9.58 -18.55
N GLU A 461 1.49 8.33 -18.79
CA GLU A 461 2.67 7.72 -18.21
C GLU A 461 3.41 6.86 -19.27
N SER A 462 4.74 6.98 -19.31
CA SER A 462 5.60 6.41 -20.35
C SER A 462 6.97 6.01 -19.80
N LEU A 463 7.67 5.15 -20.56
CA LEU A 463 9.11 4.96 -20.37
C LEU A 463 9.89 6.20 -20.87
N PRO A 464 10.76 6.81 -20.04
CA PRO A 464 11.50 8.01 -20.45
C PRO A 464 12.53 7.67 -21.52
N SER A 465 12.50 8.36 -22.67
CA SER A 465 13.34 8.00 -23.82
C SER A 465 13.61 9.14 -24.80
N LYS A 466 14.70 9.02 -25.57
CA LYS A 466 15.07 9.96 -26.65
C LYS A 466 13.96 10.13 -27.69
N ASP A 467 13.15 9.11 -27.89
CA ASP A 467 12.01 9.11 -28.80
C ASP A 467 10.95 10.18 -28.41
N ASN A 468 10.98 10.65 -27.14
CA ASN A 468 10.13 11.69 -26.58
C ASN A 468 10.79 13.10 -26.54
N GLU A 469 11.94 13.34 -27.19
CA GLU A 469 12.67 14.63 -27.16
C GLU A 469 11.75 15.86 -27.40
N TRP A 470 10.85 15.79 -28.39
CA TRP A 470 9.93 16.88 -28.70
C TRP A 470 8.94 17.17 -27.54
N TYR A 471 8.54 16.13 -26.82
CA TYR A 471 7.57 16.22 -25.72
C TYR A 471 8.24 16.84 -24.49
N TYR A 472 9.49 16.47 -24.24
CA TYR A 472 10.31 17.12 -23.23
C TYR A 472 10.56 18.60 -23.52
N GLN A 473 10.77 18.98 -24.78
CA GLN A 473 10.82 20.40 -25.22
C GLN A 473 9.48 21.14 -25.10
N LEU A 474 8.35 20.44 -24.90
CA LEU A 474 7.07 21.04 -24.48
C LEU A 474 7.01 21.16 -22.95
N MET A 475 7.34 20.10 -22.21
CA MET A 475 7.33 20.09 -20.74
C MET A 475 8.29 21.12 -20.14
N SER A 476 9.47 21.32 -20.73
CA SER A 476 10.47 22.30 -20.28
C SER A 476 9.92 23.74 -20.22
N LYS A 477 8.97 24.09 -21.09
CA LYS A 477 8.30 25.40 -21.10
C LYS A 477 7.27 25.59 -19.99
N TYR A 478 6.74 24.50 -19.43
CA TYR A 478 5.83 24.52 -18.27
C TYR A 478 6.57 24.44 -16.93
N ILE A 479 7.74 23.78 -16.91
CA ILE A 479 8.55 23.59 -15.70
C ILE A 479 9.48 24.78 -15.43
N ASN A 480 10.11 25.34 -16.46
CA ASN A 480 11.03 26.48 -16.30
C ASN A 480 10.27 27.82 -16.20
N ALA A 481 10.86 28.79 -15.48
CA ALA A 481 10.34 30.15 -15.43
C ALA A 481 10.48 30.84 -16.81
N GLY A 482 9.35 31.19 -17.43
CA GLY A 482 9.29 31.75 -18.78
C GLY A 482 7.85 31.99 -19.24
N ASN A 483 7.61 32.16 -20.54
CA ASN A 483 6.24 32.26 -21.04
C ASN A 483 5.57 30.88 -21.02
N ILE A 484 4.49 30.75 -20.24
CA ILE A 484 3.63 29.56 -20.22
C ILE A 484 3.06 29.35 -21.63
N PRO A 485 3.20 28.16 -22.26
CA PRO A 485 2.64 27.90 -23.58
C PRO A 485 1.10 27.95 -23.59
N GLU A 486 0.55 28.34 -24.73
CA GLU A 486 -0.90 28.44 -24.91
C GLU A 486 -1.60 27.08 -24.75
N PRO A 487 -2.81 27.01 -24.18
CA PRO A 487 -3.52 25.75 -23.96
C PRO A 487 -3.77 24.98 -25.26
N PHE A 488 -3.45 23.69 -25.26
CA PHE A 488 -3.49 22.83 -26.44
C PHE A 488 -4.54 21.72 -26.31
N ASP A 489 -5.04 21.22 -27.42
CA ASP A 489 -5.96 20.08 -27.44
C ASP A 489 -5.17 18.75 -27.38
N VAL A 490 -5.73 17.76 -26.68
CA VAL A 490 -5.18 16.40 -26.61
C VAL A 490 -6.26 15.39 -26.99
N THR A 491 -5.98 14.52 -27.94
CA THR A 491 -6.84 13.37 -28.26
C THR A 491 -6.13 12.08 -27.91
N VAL A 492 -6.81 11.18 -27.18
CA VAL A 492 -6.32 9.84 -26.84
C VAL A 492 -7.19 8.81 -27.54
N ASP A 493 -6.63 8.18 -28.57
CA ASP A 493 -7.27 7.10 -29.32
C ASP A 493 -6.97 5.75 -28.66
N VAL A 494 -7.99 4.91 -28.50
CA VAL A 494 -7.87 3.54 -27.96
C VAL A 494 -7.87 2.54 -29.11
N LEU A 495 -6.75 1.87 -29.36
CA LEU A 495 -6.56 0.99 -30.52
C LEU A 495 -6.54 -0.49 -30.12
N VAL A 496 -7.17 -1.31 -30.96
CA VAL A 496 -7.11 -2.79 -30.87
C VAL A 496 -5.90 -3.36 -31.63
N GLY A 497 -5.66 -4.65 -31.48
CA GLY A 497 -4.49 -5.34 -32.04
C GLY A 497 -4.36 -5.32 -33.57
N ASP A 498 -5.43 -5.02 -34.33
CA ASP A 498 -5.38 -4.83 -35.79
C ASP A 498 -5.09 -3.38 -36.25
N GLY A 499 -5.10 -2.42 -35.33
CA GLY A 499 -4.92 -0.99 -35.60
C GLY A 499 -6.20 -0.17 -35.80
N THR A 500 -7.38 -0.78 -35.65
CA THR A 500 -8.66 -0.05 -35.60
C THR A 500 -8.75 0.78 -34.30
N THR A 501 -9.12 2.06 -34.43
CA THR A 501 -9.51 2.89 -33.26
C THR A 501 -10.92 2.50 -32.83
N LEU A 502 -11.10 2.07 -31.58
CA LEU A 502 -12.43 1.84 -30.97
C LEU A 502 -13.15 3.15 -30.68
N GLN A 503 -12.39 4.14 -30.22
CA GLN A 503 -12.90 5.39 -29.66
C GLN A 503 -11.75 6.39 -29.44
N SER A 504 -12.10 7.68 -29.39
CA SER A 504 -11.19 8.80 -29.17
C SER A 504 -11.68 9.69 -28.03
N LEU A 505 -10.86 9.89 -27.00
CA LEU A 505 -11.11 10.80 -25.89
C LEU A 505 -10.50 12.17 -26.22
N LYS A 506 -11.34 13.16 -26.54
CA LYS A 506 -10.95 14.47 -27.10
C LYS A 506 -11.02 15.55 -26.03
N TYR A 507 -9.89 15.83 -25.39
CA TYR A 507 -9.73 16.90 -24.41
C TYR A 507 -9.36 18.24 -25.06
N LYS A 508 -9.89 19.34 -24.54
CA LYS A 508 -9.83 20.67 -25.16
C LYS A 508 -9.23 21.73 -24.24
N LYS A 509 -8.32 22.54 -24.77
CA LYS A 509 -7.57 23.59 -24.04
C LYS A 509 -6.94 23.06 -22.74
N CYS A 510 -6.10 22.05 -22.88
CA CYS A 510 -5.33 21.46 -21.80
C CYS A 510 -4.13 22.33 -21.40
N GLN A 511 -3.82 22.31 -20.11
CA GLN A 511 -2.60 22.80 -19.49
C GLN A 511 -1.94 21.68 -18.67
N VAL A 512 -0.62 21.72 -18.51
CA VAL A 512 0.12 20.80 -17.64
C VAL A 512 -0.02 21.24 -16.18
N LEU A 513 -0.44 20.33 -15.31
CA LEU A 513 -0.50 20.56 -13.85
C LEU A 513 0.75 20.04 -13.13
N GLU A 514 1.25 18.88 -13.55
CA GLU A 514 2.42 18.25 -12.94
C GLU A 514 3.19 17.47 -14.01
N TYR A 515 4.51 17.48 -13.92
CA TYR A 515 5.40 16.54 -14.59
C TYR A 515 6.36 15.98 -13.54
N LYS A 516 6.54 14.66 -13.49
CA LYS A 516 7.58 14.02 -12.68
C LYS A 516 8.19 12.78 -13.36
N THR A 517 9.51 12.69 -13.27
CA THR A 517 10.30 11.48 -13.56
C THR A 517 10.50 10.74 -12.25
N TYR A 518 10.16 9.45 -12.17
CA TYR A 518 10.31 8.66 -10.95
C TYR A 518 10.84 7.25 -11.23
N LEU A 519 11.48 6.63 -10.22
CA LEU A 519 11.83 5.21 -10.29
C LEU A 519 10.64 4.37 -9.79
N GLU A 520 10.15 3.49 -10.66
CA GLU A 520 9.18 2.45 -10.33
C GLU A 520 9.94 1.20 -9.87
N ASP A 521 10.05 1.06 -8.54
CA ASP A 521 10.90 0.09 -7.84
C ASP A 521 10.13 -1.06 -7.15
N SER A 522 8.83 -1.21 -7.37
CA SER A 522 8.04 -2.33 -6.83
C SER A 522 8.37 -3.69 -7.48
N LEU A 523 8.43 -4.76 -6.69
CA LEU A 523 8.53 -6.16 -7.14
C LEU A 523 7.18 -6.80 -7.52
N PHE A 524 6.04 -6.12 -7.28
CA PHE A 524 4.69 -6.64 -7.51
C PHE A 524 3.90 -5.88 -8.60
N LEU A 525 4.42 -4.76 -9.11
CA LEU A 525 3.85 -4.05 -10.25
C LEU A 525 4.51 -4.52 -11.55
N ARG A 526 3.71 -4.83 -12.59
CA ARG A 526 4.27 -5.18 -13.90
C ARG A 526 4.86 -3.94 -14.56
N LYS A 527 6.11 -4.08 -14.97
CA LYS A 527 6.89 -3.05 -15.63
C LYS A 527 6.46 -2.93 -17.10
N PHE A 528 6.55 -1.74 -17.68
CA PHE A 528 6.26 -1.51 -19.11
C PHE A 528 7.19 -2.34 -20.01
N THR A 529 8.40 -2.59 -19.54
CA THR A 529 9.41 -3.45 -20.15
C THR A 529 9.11 -4.96 -20.09
N ASN A 530 8.04 -5.40 -19.40
CA ASN A 530 7.75 -6.78 -18.98
C ASN A 530 8.78 -7.46 -18.06
N LYS A 531 9.97 -6.90 -17.91
CA LYS A 531 10.97 -7.43 -16.99
C LYS A 531 10.61 -7.08 -15.55
N PHE A 532 10.86 -7.97 -14.61
CA PHE A 532 10.84 -7.59 -13.19
C PHE A 532 12.18 -6.94 -12.82
N GLU A 533 12.43 -5.77 -13.38
CA GLU A 533 13.56 -4.88 -13.09
C GLU A 533 13.03 -3.55 -12.52
N LYS A 534 13.91 -2.71 -11.94
CA LYS A 534 13.57 -1.32 -11.64
C LYS A 534 13.54 -0.51 -12.96
N GLU A 535 12.49 0.26 -13.21
CA GLU A 535 12.39 1.09 -14.43
C GLU A 535 12.06 2.54 -14.07
N PHE A 536 12.65 3.50 -14.79
CA PHE A 536 12.21 4.89 -14.69
C PHE A 536 10.91 5.08 -15.47
N ARG A 537 10.04 5.96 -14.98
CA ARG A 537 8.76 6.34 -15.59
C ARG A 537 8.59 7.86 -15.55
N ASP A 538 8.11 8.43 -16.64
CA ASP A 538 7.58 9.79 -16.65
C ASP A 538 6.08 9.73 -16.40
N ARG A 539 5.55 10.59 -15.55
CA ARG A 539 4.11 10.87 -15.47
C ARG A 539 3.85 12.36 -15.65
N THR A 540 2.90 12.69 -16.51
CA THR A 540 2.39 14.05 -16.69
C THR A 540 0.89 14.09 -16.38
N ILE A 541 0.46 15.06 -15.58
CA ILE A 541 -0.95 15.32 -15.27
C ILE A 541 -1.40 16.58 -16.01
N PHE A 542 -2.57 16.51 -16.63
CA PHE A 542 -3.20 17.58 -17.40
C PHE A 542 -4.54 17.99 -16.76
N GLN A 543 -4.92 19.25 -16.97
CA GLN A 543 -6.24 19.81 -16.68
C GLN A 543 -6.72 20.53 -17.95
N CYS A 544 -7.98 20.33 -18.34
CA CYS A 544 -8.51 20.82 -19.61
C CYS A 544 -9.87 21.47 -19.42
N VAL A 545 -10.18 22.50 -20.21
CA VAL A 545 -11.46 23.24 -20.12
C VAL A 545 -12.64 22.44 -20.71
N GLY A 546 -12.37 21.45 -21.56
CA GLY A 546 -13.41 20.61 -22.15
C GLY A 546 -12.99 19.17 -22.42
N TYR A 547 -13.99 18.31 -22.58
CA TYR A 547 -13.88 16.89 -22.92
C TYR A 547 -15.02 16.52 -23.86
N ALA A 548 -14.75 15.63 -24.82
CA ALA A 548 -15.74 14.99 -25.67
C ALA A 548 -15.31 13.55 -25.97
N PHE A 549 -16.27 12.63 -26.02
CA PHE A 549 -16.03 11.21 -26.28
C PHE A 549 -16.54 10.81 -27.66
N ASP A 550 -15.67 10.41 -28.57
CA ASP A 550 -16.03 9.96 -29.92
C ASP A 550 -15.93 8.45 -30.01
N ALA A 551 -16.99 7.80 -30.47
CA ALA A 551 -17.12 6.34 -30.58
C ALA A 551 -17.22 5.86 -32.04
N THR A 552 -16.87 6.70 -33.02
CA THR A 552 -16.86 6.28 -34.42
C THR A 552 -15.67 5.38 -34.72
N LEU A 553 -15.91 4.10 -35.08
CA LEU A 553 -14.82 3.19 -35.47
C LEU A 553 -14.07 3.71 -36.69
N TYR A 554 -12.76 3.91 -36.55
CA TYR A 554 -11.87 4.18 -37.67
C TYR A 554 -11.01 2.95 -37.98
N LYS A 555 -11.29 2.29 -39.10
CA LYS A 555 -10.48 1.17 -39.62
C LYS A 555 -9.43 1.71 -40.60
N PRO A 556 -8.13 1.42 -40.39
CA PRO A 556 -7.07 1.94 -41.25
C PRO A 556 -7.20 1.41 -42.69
N GLN A 557 -7.05 2.30 -43.68
CA GLN A 557 -7.25 1.97 -45.11
C GLN A 557 -6.27 0.92 -45.68
N LYS A 558 -5.19 0.62 -44.95
CA LYS A 558 -4.29 -0.50 -45.19
C LYS A 558 -4.12 -1.24 -43.85
N PRO A 559 -4.32 -2.57 -43.78
CA PRO A 559 -4.02 -3.33 -42.57
C PRO A 559 -2.52 -3.23 -42.25
N LEU A 560 -2.16 -3.18 -40.96
CA LEU A 560 -0.76 -3.15 -40.56
C LEU A 560 -0.06 -4.47 -40.92
N GLU A 561 1.22 -4.37 -41.27
CA GLU A 561 2.07 -5.52 -41.62
C GLU A 561 2.53 -6.33 -40.38
N LYS A 562 2.18 -5.87 -39.17
CA LYS A 562 2.34 -6.53 -37.87
C LYS A 562 1.21 -6.10 -36.94
N SER A 563 0.74 -6.97 -36.04
CA SER A 563 -0.26 -6.60 -35.02
C SER A 563 0.29 -5.55 -34.05
N LEU A 564 -0.59 -4.70 -33.53
CA LEU A 564 -0.28 -3.77 -32.46
C LEU A 564 -0.32 -4.49 -31.10
N ASN A 565 0.85 -4.81 -30.59
CA ASN A 565 1.04 -5.28 -29.22
C ASN A 565 1.67 -4.13 -28.42
N THR A 566 1.33 -3.98 -27.13
CA THR A 566 1.84 -2.89 -26.27
C THR A 566 3.37 -2.78 -26.28
N PHE A 567 4.07 -3.91 -26.43
CA PHE A 567 5.53 -3.99 -26.45
C PHE A 567 6.19 -3.52 -27.74
N ASN A 568 5.43 -3.28 -28.82
CA ASN A 568 5.94 -2.63 -30.03
C ASN A 568 6.35 -1.17 -29.78
N PHE A 569 5.88 -0.58 -28.68
CA PHE A 569 6.04 0.82 -28.33
C PHE A 569 6.96 1.06 -27.12
N VAL A 570 7.57 -0.01 -26.60
CA VAL A 570 8.58 0.05 -25.52
C VAL A 570 9.91 0.56 -26.12
N PRO A 571 10.45 1.70 -25.67
CA PRO A 571 11.73 2.19 -26.16
C PRO A 571 12.90 1.26 -25.85
N SER A 572 13.91 1.29 -26.72
CA SER A 572 15.10 0.45 -26.60
C SER A 572 15.91 0.74 -25.34
N GLU A 573 16.73 -0.22 -24.89
CA GLU A 573 17.58 -0.01 -23.71
C GLU A 573 18.64 1.08 -23.92
N GLN A 574 19.07 1.29 -25.17
CA GLN A 574 19.97 2.39 -25.54
C GLN A 574 19.26 3.75 -25.60
N SER A 575 17.97 3.80 -25.93
CA SER A 575 17.20 5.05 -26.05
C SER A 575 16.43 5.45 -24.80
N ARG A 576 16.24 4.56 -23.81
CA ARG A 576 15.53 4.85 -22.55
C ARG A 576 16.48 5.16 -21.37
N ILE A 577 15.98 5.90 -20.38
CA ILE A 577 16.71 6.20 -19.14
C ILE A 577 16.96 4.90 -18.34
N THR A 578 18.22 4.66 -17.98
CA THR A 578 18.66 3.48 -17.21
C THR A 578 19.38 3.85 -15.91
N GLN A 579 19.90 5.08 -15.78
CA GLN A 579 20.66 5.54 -14.63
C GLN A 579 20.34 7.01 -14.33
N MET A 580 20.56 7.42 -13.08
CA MET A 580 20.54 8.80 -12.62
C MET A 580 21.84 9.07 -11.86
N VAL A 581 22.41 10.26 -12.03
CA VAL A 581 23.67 10.69 -11.42
C VAL A 581 23.47 12.07 -10.78
N ALA A 582 23.94 12.26 -9.55
CA ALA A 582 23.95 13.57 -8.91
C ALA A 582 25.35 14.20 -8.94
N THR A 583 25.47 15.42 -9.46
CA THR A 583 26.68 16.24 -9.33
C THR A 583 26.43 17.34 -8.30
N PHE A 584 27.27 17.41 -7.26
CA PHE A 584 27.27 18.45 -6.24
C PHE A 584 28.45 19.39 -6.48
N SER A 585 28.24 20.71 -6.45
CA SER A 585 29.30 21.68 -6.75
C SER A 585 29.16 23.00 -6.00
N GLY A 586 30.28 23.63 -5.65
CA GLY A 586 30.29 24.89 -4.90
C GLY A 586 30.04 24.73 -3.41
N GLY A 587 29.84 25.86 -2.70
CA GLY A 587 29.78 25.88 -1.24
C GLY A 587 31.09 25.41 -0.59
N ASP A 588 30.99 24.54 0.41
CA ASP A 588 32.13 23.93 1.13
C ASP A 588 32.94 22.90 0.30
N LEU A 589 32.71 22.75 -1.01
CA LEU A 589 33.38 21.78 -1.89
C LEU A 589 34.59 22.36 -2.65
N GLU A 590 35.76 21.70 -2.53
CA GLU A 590 36.96 22.06 -3.29
C GLU A 590 36.87 21.66 -4.78
N GLU A 591 36.27 20.51 -5.08
CA GLU A 591 35.99 20.01 -6.43
C GLU A 591 34.56 19.43 -6.50
N PRO A 592 33.90 19.41 -7.69
CA PRO A 592 32.57 18.82 -7.84
C PRO A 592 32.55 17.30 -7.55
N ILE A 593 31.62 16.85 -6.70
CA ILE A 593 31.43 15.42 -6.42
C ILE A 593 30.38 14.86 -7.39
N VAL A 594 30.74 13.80 -8.12
CA VAL A 594 29.80 13.02 -8.94
C VAL A 594 29.42 11.75 -8.17
N VAL A 595 28.13 11.59 -7.87
CA VAL A 595 27.57 10.50 -7.06
C VAL A 595 26.69 9.60 -7.91
N ASN A 596 27.15 8.36 -8.10
CA ASN A 596 26.48 7.34 -8.93
C ASN A 596 25.51 6.43 -8.15
N THR A 597 25.48 6.52 -6.81
CA THR A 597 24.67 5.65 -5.93
C THR A 597 23.25 6.14 -5.66
N ILE A 598 22.76 7.15 -6.40
CA ILE A 598 21.40 7.68 -6.22
C ILE A 598 20.38 6.66 -6.76
N GLY A 599 19.62 6.07 -5.84
CA GLY A 599 18.58 5.11 -6.16
C GLY A 599 17.23 5.76 -6.46
N LYS A 600 16.89 6.85 -5.78
CA LYS A 600 15.61 7.54 -5.93
C LYS A 600 15.77 9.05 -5.75
N PHE A 601 14.99 9.80 -6.53
CA PHE A 601 14.82 11.24 -6.41
C PHE A 601 13.32 11.51 -6.34
N THR A 602 12.94 12.42 -5.45
CA THR A 602 11.56 12.85 -5.25
C THR A 602 11.53 14.37 -5.17
N PRO A 603 11.19 15.07 -6.27
CA PRO A 603 10.99 16.51 -6.25
C PRO A 603 9.69 16.84 -5.52
N LYS A 604 9.73 17.78 -4.57
CA LYS A 604 8.51 18.42 -4.06
C LYS A 604 8.09 19.46 -5.08
N ILE A 605 6.84 19.39 -5.54
CA ILE A 605 6.27 20.28 -6.55
C ILE A 605 5.19 21.14 -5.87
N GLU A 606 5.44 22.45 -5.83
CA GLU A 606 4.48 23.44 -5.36
C GLU A 606 3.83 24.14 -6.56
N GLN A 607 2.49 24.18 -6.59
CA GLN A 607 1.72 24.97 -7.54
C GLN A 607 1.36 26.32 -6.90
N ARG A 608 1.44 27.42 -7.65
CA ARG A 608 0.86 28.71 -7.22
C ARG A 608 -0.43 28.99 -7.99
N HIS A 609 -1.56 28.91 -7.30
CA HIS A 609 -2.81 29.45 -7.82
C HIS A 609 -2.86 30.97 -7.58
N GLN A 610 -2.88 31.78 -8.64
CA GLN A 610 -3.30 33.18 -8.54
C GLN A 610 -4.78 33.32 -8.90
N THR A 611 -5.61 33.48 -7.88
CA THR A 611 -7.05 33.73 -8.03
C THR A 611 -7.31 35.22 -8.31
N GLN A 612 -7.34 35.60 -9.59
CA GLN A 612 -7.76 36.96 -9.98
C GLN A 612 -9.28 37.03 -10.14
N ALA A 613 -9.96 37.59 -9.14
CA ALA A 613 -11.38 37.92 -9.20
C ALA A 613 -11.58 39.28 -9.88
N GLN A 614 -11.92 39.28 -11.18
CA GLN A 614 -12.18 40.51 -11.91
C GLN A 614 -13.65 40.92 -11.78
N LEU A 615 -13.91 41.98 -11.00
CA LEU A 615 -15.23 42.59 -10.87
C LEU A 615 -15.60 43.35 -12.16
N VAL A 616 -16.33 42.69 -13.05
CA VAL A 616 -16.88 43.30 -14.27
C VAL A 616 -17.90 44.38 -13.88
N LYS A 617 -17.58 45.63 -14.18
CA LYS A 617 -18.41 46.79 -13.79
C LYS A 617 -19.46 47.08 -14.87
N PHE A 618 -20.65 46.51 -14.69
CA PHE A 618 -21.77 46.69 -15.63
C PHE A 618 -22.27 48.15 -15.67
N SER A 619 -22.82 48.55 -16.82
CA SER A 619 -23.66 49.74 -16.97
C SER A 619 -25.04 49.32 -17.48
N VAL A 620 -26.07 49.57 -16.68
CA VAL A 620 -27.45 49.18 -17.00
C VAL A 620 -27.99 50.10 -18.11
N THR A 621 -28.19 49.54 -19.30
CA THR A 621 -28.81 50.24 -20.42
C THR A 621 -30.29 49.85 -20.49
N VAL A 622 -31.18 50.72 -20.02
CA VAL A 622 -32.62 50.54 -20.19
C VAL A 622 -32.98 50.89 -21.64
N ILE A 623 -33.32 49.87 -22.43
CA ILE A 623 -33.76 50.05 -23.83
C ILE A 623 -35.30 50.09 -23.85
N PRO A 624 -35.94 51.25 -24.08
CA PRO A 624 -37.34 51.28 -24.45
C PRO A 624 -37.51 50.74 -25.87
N ASN A 625 -38.55 49.92 -26.11
CA ASN A 625 -38.87 49.47 -27.46
C ASN A 625 -39.35 50.66 -28.32
N VAL A 626 -38.51 51.09 -29.26
CA VAL A 626 -38.82 52.08 -30.29
C VAL A 626 -38.44 51.49 -31.64
N GLU A 627 -39.32 51.61 -32.62
CA GLU A 627 -39.12 51.03 -33.95
C GLU A 627 -38.14 51.84 -34.81
N SER A 628 -37.25 51.13 -35.51
CA SER A 628 -36.41 51.58 -36.65
C SER A 628 -35.28 52.59 -36.38
N GLY A 629 -34.18 52.49 -37.15
CA GLY A 629 -33.19 53.58 -37.28
C GLY A 629 -31.70 53.19 -37.29
N THR A 630 -31.18 52.82 -38.48
CA THR A 630 -29.80 53.11 -38.98
C THR A 630 -28.55 53.03 -38.06
N ASN A 631 -27.64 52.11 -38.41
CA ASN A 631 -26.16 52.22 -38.22
C ASN A 631 -25.55 53.46 -38.96
N PRO A 632 -24.26 53.88 -38.78
CA PRO A 632 -23.11 53.20 -38.15
C PRO A 632 -22.13 54.07 -37.28
N THR A 633 -20.93 53.51 -36.97
CA THR A 633 -19.56 54.12 -36.94
C THR A 633 -18.89 54.76 -35.69
N THR A 634 -17.90 54.02 -35.15
CA THR A 634 -16.49 54.42 -34.76
C THR A 634 -16.14 55.18 -33.46
N PHE A 635 -14.84 55.04 -33.11
CA PHE A 635 -14.06 55.53 -31.94
C PHE A 635 -14.27 54.77 -30.61
N GLY A 636 -13.26 54.58 -29.75
CA GLY A 636 -11.81 54.83 -29.88
C GLY A 636 -11.06 54.63 -28.55
N SER A 637 -9.81 54.15 -28.57
CA SER A 637 -9.01 53.88 -27.36
C SER A 637 -8.36 55.12 -26.74
N PRO A 638 -8.08 55.12 -25.42
CA PRO A 638 -7.07 55.98 -24.78
C PRO A 638 -5.78 55.20 -24.47
N ASP A 639 -4.62 55.87 -24.58
CA ASP A 639 -3.30 55.29 -24.34
C ASP A 639 -2.88 55.25 -22.86
N TYR A 640 -1.90 54.38 -22.55
CA TYR A 640 -1.17 54.37 -21.27
C TYR A 640 0.12 55.21 -21.37
N CYS A 641 0.57 55.77 -20.25
CA CYS A 641 1.88 56.41 -20.12
C CYS A 641 2.91 55.46 -19.46
N GLU A 642 4.14 55.45 -19.98
CA GLU A 642 5.25 54.65 -19.43
C GLU A 642 5.99 55.32 -18.25
N PRO A 643 6.78 54.57 -17.46
CA PRO A 643 7.47 55.10 -16.29
C PRO A 643 8.66 56.01 -16.67
N GLY A 644 8.71 57.23 -16.14
CA GLY A 644 9.93 58.05 -16.28
C GLY A 644 9.90 59.49 -15.74
N GLN A 645 8.73 60.15 -15.64
CA GLN A 645 8.68 61.56 -15.26
C GLN A 645 7.54 61.91 -14.26
N ASN A 646 7.91 62.67 -13.23
CA ASN A 646 7.06 63.54 -12.41
C ASN A 646 7.46 65.00 -12.75
N PRO A 647 6.68 66.08 -12.42
CA PRO A 647 5.52 66.19 -11.50
C PRO A 647 4.32 66.91 -12.20
N PRO A 648 3.27 67.48 -11.54
CA PRO A 648 2.97 67.56 -10.10
C PRO A 648 1.56 67.11 -9.66
N GLY A 649 1.44 66.67 -8.40
CA GLY A 649 0.14 66.40 -7.76
C GLY A 649 0.21 65.89 -6.31
N CYS A 650 1.26 65.15 -5.95
CA CYS A 650 1.34 64.42 -4.66
C CYS A 650 1.91 65.25 -3.49
N LYS A 651 1.52 64.90 -2.25
CA LYS A 651 2.09 65.42 -0.98
C LYS A 651 2.39 64.28 0.03
N PRO A 652 3.28 64.49 1.03
CA PRO A 652 3.96 63.40 1.74
C PRO A 652 3.59 63.22 3.23
N CYS A 653 4.16 62.17 3.84
CA CYS A 653 3.97 61.75 5.24
C CYS A 653 4.91 62.45 6.26
N PRO A 654 4.59 62.40 7.58
CA PRO A 654 5.52 62.71 8.69
C PRO A 654 5.83 61.51 9.64
N PRO A 655 7.04 61.40 10.23
CA PRO A 655 7.43 60.33 11.20
C PRO A 655 7.87 60.84 12.60
N ASN A 656 7.99 59.95 13.62
CA ASN A 656 9.04 59.96 14.67
C ASN A 656 8.96 58.76 15.67
N ASN A 657 9.94 58.66 16.59
CA ASN A 657 10.27 57.55 17.52
C ASN A 657 10.73 58.16 18.90
N PRO A 658 11.29 57.48 19.95
CA PRO A 658 11.61 56.04 20.19
C PRO A 658 11.36 55.50 21.65
N HIS A 659 11.96 54.33 21.99
CA HIS A 659 12.39 53.81 23.32
C HIS A 659 11.51 52.84 24.16
N CYS A 660 12.18 52.18 25.12
CA CYS A 660 11.80 50.98 25.85
C CYS A 660 11.59 51.22 27.37
N SER A 661 10.81 50.36 28.03
CA SER A 661 11.05 49.93 29.43
C SER A 661 10.27 48.65 29.78
N GLU A 662 10.67 47.97 30.84
CA GLU A 662 10.14 46.67 31.30
C GLU A 662 8.98 46.79 32.31
N SER A 663 8.44 45.62 32.71
CA SER A 663 7.75 45.32 33.98
C SER A 663 6.29 45.78 34.18
N GLY A 664 5.49 45.02 34.96
CA GLY A 664 4.46 45.69 35.76
C GLY A 664 3.33 44.92 36.46
N GLY A 665 2.77 43.82 35.93
CA GLY A 665 1.70 43.04 36.60
C GLY A 665 0.37 43.77 36.96
N GLY A 666 -0.62 43.02 37.49
CA GLY A 666 -1.86 43.60 38.05
C GLY A 666 -3.15 42.81 37.74
N ASP A 667 -3.74 42.22 38.78
CA ASP A 667 -4.90 41.32 38.78
C ASP A 667 -6.23 41.85 38.18
N GLY A 668 -7.03 40.90 37.66
CA GLY A 668 -8.38 40.66 38.20
C GLY A 668 -9.61 41.20 37.44
N GLY A 669 -10.67 40.37 37.39
CA GLY A 669 -12.01 40.76 36.92
C GLY A 669 -12.87 39.56 36.49
N SER A 670 -13.96 39.30 37.21
CA SER A 670 -14.94 38.23 36.89
C SER A 670 -16.36 38.82 36.76
N GLY A 671 -17.23 38.14 36.01
CA GLY A 671 -18.63 38.52 35.75
C GLY A 671 -18.83 39.14 34.36
N GLY A 672 -19.85 38.82 33.57
CA GLY A 672 -20.97 37.88 33.79
C GLY A 672 -22.27 38.56 34.22
N CYS A 673 -23.20 38.71 33.26
CA CYS A 673 -24.63 38.94 33.43
C CYS A 673 -25.36 38.56 32.11
N GLU A 674 -26.63 38.20 32.22
CA GLU A 674 -27.48 37.68 31.14
C GLU A 674 -28.55 38.72 30.72
N GLU A 675 -29.24 38.45 29.59
CA GLU A 675 -30.67 38.80 29.33
C GLU A 675 -31.12 40.30 29.33
N SER A 676 -32.25 40.70 28.73
CA SER A 676 -33.23 40.01 27.86
C SER A 676 -34.01 41.01 26.97
N ASP A 677 -34.64 40.46 25.92
CA ASP A 677 -35.88 40.85 25.20
C ASP A 677 -36.48 42.26 25.24
N CYS A 678 -36.97 42.69 24.07
CA CYS A 678 -38.35 43.18 23.95
C CYS A 678 -38.93 42.99 22.52
N THR A 679 -39.96 42.16 22.44
CA THR A 679 -40.87 41.87 21.31
C THR A 679 -41.87 43.05 21.06
N THR A 680 -42.86 43.10 20.14
CA THR A 680 -43.56 42.14 19.23
C THR A 680 -44.33 42.89 18.07
N GLU A 681 -45.08 42.16 17.24
CA GLU A 681 -45.84 42.52 16.00
C GLU A 681 -47.28 43.10 16.24
N PRO A 682 -48.29 43.07 15.30
CA PRO A 682 -48.42 43.23 13.83
C PRO A 682 -49.38 44.44 13.45
N PRO A 683 -50.61 44.39 12.81
CA PRO A 683 -51.17 43.71 11.61
C PRO A 683 -52.09 44.54 10.61
N ILE A 684 -52.20 44.08 9.33
CA ILE A 684 -53.41 43.90 8.44
C ILE A 684 -54.14 45.03 7.62
N GLU A 685 -54.34 44.72 6.30
CA GLU A 685 -55.36 45.12 5.26
C GLU A 685 -55.55 46.57 4.72
N PRO A 686 -56.16 46.79 3.50
CA PRO A 686 -56.63 45.86 2.44
C PRO A 686 -56.18 46.21 0.98
N GLU A 687 -56.64 45.45 -0.03
CA GLU A 687 -56.55 45.73 -1.50
C GLU A 687 -57.58 46.79 -1.98
N GLU A 688 -57.69 47.28 -3.22
CA GLU A 688 -57.15 47.02 -4.59
C GLU A 688 -56.95 48.44 -5.28
N PRO A 689 -56.97 48.75 -6.61
CA PRO A 689 -57.11 47.90 -7.80
C PRO A 689 -56.24 48.16 -9.06
N GLY A 690 -56.29 47.20 -10.00
CA GLY A 690 -56.63 47.46 -11.42
C GLY A 690 -55.61 48.08 -12.41
N ILE A 691 -54.81 47.22 -13.07
CA ILE A 691 -54.36 47.25 -14.49
C ILE A 691 -53.84 48.56 -15.12
N SER A 692 -52.56 48.56 -15.53
CA SER A 692 -52.13 49.09 -16.85
C SER A 692 -50.79 48.47 -17.28
N THR A 693 -50.67 48.02 -18.54
CA THR A 693 -49.50 47.29 -19.03
C THR A 693 -48.48 48.17 -19.74
N SER A 694 -47.22 48.13 -19.30
CA SER A 694 -46.06 48.49 -20.14
C SER A 694 -44.96 47.47 -19.90
N SER A 695 -44.53 46.77 -20.96
CA SER A 695 -43.52 45.72 -20.89
C SER A 695 -42.12 46.28 -21.13
N TYR A 696 -41.25 46.16 -20.12
CA TYR A 696 -39.82 46.43 -20.24
C TYR A 696 -39.09 45.10 -20.28
N THR A 697 -38.23 44.88 -21.28
CA THR A 697 -37.35 43.71 -21.30
C THR A 697 -36.14 43.98 -20.43
N VAL A 698 -36.21 43.58 -19.15
CA VAL A 698 -35.03 43.49 -18.28
C VAL A 698 -34.27 42.22 -18.68
N LEU A 699 -33.10 42.40 -19.30
CA LEU A 699 -32.14 41.32 -19.52
C LEU A 699 -31.40 41.05 -18.21
N ASP A 700 -31.99 40.23 -17.35
CA ASP A 700 -31.43 39.85 -16.06
C ASP A 700 -30.36 38.75 -16.24
N THR A 701 -29.14 39.19 -16.57
CA THR A 701 -27.96 38.32 -16.51
C THR A 701 -27.51 38.22 -15.05
N MET A 702 -27.73 37.07 -14.43
CA MET A 702 -27.27 36.79 -13.06
C MET A 702 -25.77 37.10 -12.88
N PRO A 703 -25.34 37.54 -11.69
CA PRO A 703 -23.97 37.96 -11.45
C PRO A 703 -23.00 36.76 -11.43
N HIS A 704 -22.39 36.47 -12.59
CA HIS A 704 -21.31 35.51 -12.69
C HIS A 704 -19.97 36.12 -12.25
N LEU A 705 -19.40 35.59 -11.16
CA LEU A 705 -17.98 35.81 -10.86
C LEU A 705 -17.13 35.01 -11.87
N SER A 706 -16.55 35.69 -12.86
CA SER A 706 -15.53 35.09 -13.73
C SER A 706 -14.21 34.96 -12.98
N ILE A 707 -14.10 33.93 -12.13
CA ILE A 707 -12.84 33.56 -11.46
C ILE A 707 -11.91 32.97 -12.53
N THR A 708 -10.96 33.77 -13.01
CA THR A 708 -9.92 33.27 -13.92
C THR A 708 -8.77 32.75 -13.08
N GLN A 709 -8.74 31.45 -12.81
CA GLN A 709 -7.54 30.82 -12.22
C GLN A 709 -6.44 30.79 -13.27
N ARG A 710 -5.30 31.43 -12.99
CA ARG A 710 -4.03 31.12 -13.65
C ARG A 710 -3.18 30.30 -12.69
N ASN A 711 -2.67 29.18 -13.20
CA ASN A 711 -1.61 28.42 -12.54
C ASN A 711 -0.28 29.08 -12.88
N ASP A 712 0.29 29.79 -11.91
CA ASP A 712 1.65 30.30 -12.01
C ASP A 712 2.62 29.18 -11.63
N TYR A 713 3.52 28.84 -12.55
CA TYR A 713 4.77 28.07 -12.40
C TYR A 713 4.81 26.92 -11.37
N ILE A 714 5.09 25.71 -11.88
CA ILE A 714 5.60 24.60 -11.06
C ILE A 714 6.91 25.05 -10.40
N LYS A 715 6.91 25.21 -9.07
CA LYS A 715 8.13 25.45 -8.29
C LYS A 715 8.55 24.17 -7.60
N SER A 716 9.64 23.55 -8.06
CA SER A 716 10.35 22.54 -7.28
C SER A 716 11.64 23.13 -6.74
N THR A 717 11.62 23.65 -5.52
CA THR A 717 12.84 24.11 -4.82
C THR A 717 13.21 23.25 -3.63
N GLU A 718 12.49 22.16 -3.40
CA GLU A 718 12.79 21.21 -2.34
C GLU A 718 12.70 19.80 -2.93
N PHE A 719 13.62 18.92 -2.55
CA PHE A 719 13.65 17.55 -3.06
C PHE A 719 14.34 16.61 -2.08
N THR A 720 14.01 15.32 -2.19
CA THR A 720 14.63 14.24 -1.42
C THR A 720 15.39 13.29 -2.33
N LEU A 721 16.62 12.93 -1.94
CA LEU A 721 17.42 11.86 -2.54
C LEU A 721 17.44 10.65 -1.62
N MET A 722 17.38 9.44 -2.18
CA MET A 722 17.64 8.18 -1.49
C MET A 722 18.75 7.41 -2.21
N SER A 723 19.73 6.88 -1.48
CA SER A 723 20.95 6.34 -2.07
C SER A 723 21.69 5.35 -1.16
N LEU A 724 22.65 4.61 -1.70
CA LEU A 724 23.55 3.74 -0.92
C LEU A 724 24.69 4.55 -0.28
N PRO A 725 25.01 4.39 1.01
CA PRO A 725 26.20 5.02 1.59
C PRO A 725 27.49 4.40 1.06
N SER A 726 28.49 5.20 0.69
CA SER A 726 29.71 4.72 0.01
C SER A 726 30.90 5.68 0.07
N LYS A 727 32.12 5.18 -0.18
CA LYS A 727 33.39 5.93 -0.03
C LYS A 727 33.51 7.15 -0.95
N ASP A 728 32.90 7.12 -2.14
CA ASP A 728 32.81 8.26 -3.07
C ASP A 728 32.10 9.49 -2.47
N LYS A 729 31.33 9.30 -1.39
CA LYS A 729 30.61 10.37 -0.69
C LYS A 729 31.31 10.92 0.54
N LEU A 730 32.55 10.51 0.86
CA LEU A 730 33.25 11.03 2.05
C LEU A 730 33.27 12.58 2.14
N PRO A 731 33.44 13.37 1.06
CA PRO A 731 33.36 14.83 1.15
C PRO A 731 31.91 15.36 1.23
N TYR A 732 30.91 14.61 0.76
CA TYR A 732 29.49 14.93 0.99
C TYR A 732 29.12 14.75 2.48
N TYR A 733 29.64 13.69 3.12
CA TYR A 733 29.44 13.49 4.56
C TYR A 733 30.08 14.60 5.41
N ASP A 734 31.18 15.20 4.98
CA ASP A 734 31.76 16.37 5.68
C ASP A 734 30.76 17.55 5.73
N ILE A 735 30.02 17.80 4.65
CA ILE A 735 28.90 18.78 4.62
C ILE A 735 27.79 18.37 5.60
N ILE A 736 27.37 17.09 5.60
CA ILE A 736 26.40 16.56 6.57
C ILE A 736 26.88 16.77 8.02
N SER A 737 28.19 16.62 8.28
CA SER A 737 28.76 16.86 9.60
C SER A 737 28.70 18.33 10.03
N LYS A 738 28.92 19.27 9.11
CA LYS A 738 28.78 20.71 9.36
C LYS A 738 27.31 21.10 9.56
N TYR A 739 26.38 20.41 8.90
CA TYR A 739 24.94 20.60 9.10
C TYR A 739 24.45 20.10 10.47
N ILE A 740 24.82 18.87 10.87
CA ILE A 740 24.32 18.24 12.11
C ILE A 740 25.03 18.79 13.36
N ASN A 741 26.34 19.07 13.31
CA ASN A 741 27.07 19.56 14.47
C ASN A 741 26.92 21.08 14.65
N PRO A 742 26.57 21.58 15.85
CA PRO A 742 26.50 23.02 16.09
C PRO A 742 27.91 23.66 16.06
N GLY A 743 28.22 24.42 15.00
CA GLY A 743 29.49 25.15 14.90
C GLY A 743 29.69 26.04 13.66
N LYS A 744 29.42 25.51 12.46
CA LYS A 744 29.48 26.26 11.18
C LYS A 744 28.31 25.82 10.29
N LYS A 745 27.38 26.72 9.95
CA LYS A 745 26.40 26.41 8.90
C LYS A 745 27.16 26.15 7.59
N PRO A 746 26.85 25.08 6.83
CA PRO A 746 27.44 24.86 5.51
C PRO A 746 27.19 26.04 4.56
N GLU A 747 28.12 26.27 3.64
CA GLU A 747 27.90 27.18 2.52
C GLU A 747 26.98 26.54 1.48
N LEU A 748 26.16 27.37 0.82
CA LEU A 748 25.17 26.90 -0.16
C LEU A 748 25.87 26.33 -1.40
N PHE A 749 25.39 25.18 -1.87
CA PHE A 749 25.96 24.46 -3.01
C PHE A 749 24.90 24.19 -4.08
N ASP A 750 25.32 23.98 -5.32
CA ASP A 750 24.45 23.64 -6.45
C ASP A 750 24.38 22.11 -6.63
N VAL A 751 23.25 21.62 -7.14
CA VAL A 751 23.03 20.19 -7.40
C VAL A 751 22.44 20.01 -8.81
N THR A 752 23.08 19.17 -9.62
CA THR A 752 22.58 18.74 -10.93
C THR A 752 22.26 17.25 -10.90
N LEU A 753 21.07 16.86 -11.34
CA LEU A 753 20.62 15.48 -11.44
C LEU A 753 20.43 15.11 -12.91
N ASP A 754 21.41 14.41 -13.46
CA ASP A 754 21.44 13.96 -14.84
C ASP A 754 20.86 12.55 -14.95
N TYR A 755 19.83 12.40 -15.77
CA TYR A 755 19.28 11.10 -16.15
C TYR A 755 19.89 10.62 -17.45
N LEU A 756 20.56 9.47 -17.38
CA LEU A 756 21.34 8.88 -18.46
C LEU A 756 20.58 7.72 -19.12
N SER A 757 20.61 7.72 -20.44
CA SER A 757 20.18 6.57 -21.26
C SER A 757 21.22 5.44 -21.28
N GLY A 758 20.83 4.25 -21.74
CA GLY A 758 21.73 3.10 -21.79
C GLY A 758 22.99 3.30 -22.66
N ASP A 759 22.98 4.26 -23.59
CA ASP A 759 24.16 4.67 -24.37
C ASP A 759 24.93 5.88 -23.79
N GLY A 760 24.61 6.29 -22.55
CA GLY A 760 25.32 7.34 -21.81
C GLY A 760 24.89 8.77 -22.13
N THR A 761 23.97 8.96 -23.08
CA THR A 761 23.43 10.30 -23.41
C THR A 761 22.48 10.78 -22.30
N ILE A 762 22.62 12.03 -21.86
CA ILE A 762 21.66 12.68 -20.95
C ILE A 762 20.34 12.90 -21.69
N ILE A 763 19.23 12.48 -21.08
CA ILE A 763 17.86 12.76 -21.57
C ILE A 763 17.24 13.96 -20.83
N GLN A 764 17.62 14.14 -19.56
CA GLN A 764 17.07 15.19 -18.70
C GLN A 764 18.08 15.54 -17.61
N SER A 765 18.19 16.83 -17.29
CA SER A 765 19.08 17.37 -16.28
C SER A 765 18.31 18.36 -15.38
N TRP A 766 18.05 17.98 -14.12
CA TRP A 766 17.40 18.86 -13.14
C TRP A 766 18.49 19.66 -12.40
N LYS A 767 18.47 20.98 -12.53
CA LYS A 767 19.53 21.89 -12.07
C LYS A 767 18.98 22.77 -10.94
N TYR A 768 19.44 22.52 -9.73
CA TYR A 768 19.07 23.23 -8.50
C TYR A 768 20.23 24.12 -8.04
N SER A 769 19.93 25.36 -7.65
CA SER A 769 20.96 26.35 -7.30
C SER A 769 20.85 26.92 -5.88
N SER A 770 22.00 27.01 -5.22
CA SER A 770 22.18 27.48 -3.84
C SER A 770 21.25 26.75 -2.86
N CYS A 771 21.52 25.46 -2.71
CA CYS A 771 20.85 24.52 -1.82
C CYS A 771 21.47 24.49 -0.42
N GLU A 772 20.61 24.24 0.57
CA GLU A 772 20.96 23.80 1.91
C GLU A 772 20.29 22.45 2.22
N ILE A 773 20.87 21.70 3.16
CA ILE A 773 20.32 20.42 3.63
C ILE A 773 19.35 20.71 4.77
N THR A 774 18.18 20.10 4.75
CA THR A 774 17.09 20.32 5.73
C THR A 774 16.71 19.06 6.51
N ASP A 775 17.17 17.89 6.06
CA ASP A 775 16.96 16.60 6.72
C ASP A 775 18.01 15.59 6.24
N PHE A 776 18.50 14.73 7.14
CA PHE A 776 19.36 13.60 6.80
C PHE A 776 19.04 12.40 7.69
N LYS A 777 18.74 11.26 7.07
CA LYS A 777 18.31 10.04 7.76
C LYS A 777 19.02 8.81 7.19
N ILE A 778 19.35 7.86 8.06
CA ILE A 778 19.90 6.55 7.68
C ILE A 778 18.89 5.49 8.13
N LYS A 779 18.56 4.57 7.23
CA LYS A 779 17.65 3.45 7.50
C LYS A 779 18.13 2.18 6.78
N ARG A 780 17.54 1.05 7.12
CA ARG A 780 17.70 -0.20 6.38
C ARG A 780 16.47 -0.42 5.50
N ASN A 781 16.67 -0.81 4.24
CA ASN A 781 15.61 -1.03 3.26
C ASN A 781 15.40 -2.54 3.04
N ASP A 782 14.72 -3.17 3.99
CA ASP A 782 14.43 -4.61 4.02
C ASP A 782 13.09 -4.98 3.36
N VAL A 783 12.65 -4.19 2.39
CA VAL A 783 11.30 -4.29 1.83
C VAL A 783 11.28 -5.32 0.70
N LEU A 784 10.87 -6.55 1.01
CA LEU A 784 10.72 -7.68 0.05
C LEU A 784 9.73 -7.40 -1.10
N THR A 785 9.05 -6.26 -1.08
CA THR A 785 8.15 -5.79 -2.14
C THR A 785 8.78 -4.72 -3.03
N THR A 786 10.08 -4.40 -2.89
CA THR A 786 10.84 -3.46 -3.73
C THR A 786 12.22 -4.00 -4.13
N PHE A 787 12.78 -3.49 -5.24
CA PHE A 787 14.18 -3.76 -5.61
C PHE A 787 15.16 -3.08 -4.65
N SER A 788 16.27 -3.78 -4.36
CA SER A 788 17.44 -3.18 -3.74
C SER A 788 18.11 -2.18 -4.70
N LEU A 789 18.66 -1.11 -4.14
CA LEU A 789 19.47 -0.15 -4.89
C LEU A 789 20.79 -0.80 -5.35
N SER A 790 21.29 -1.78 -4.59
CA SER A 790 22.49 -2.56 -4.90
C SER A 790 22.34 -3.58 -6.02
N ASN A 791 21.15 -3.71 -6.62
CA ASN A 791 20.77 -4.71 -7.62
C ASN A 791 20.90 -6.18 -7.13
N ILE A 792 21.04 -6.44 -5.83
CA ILE A 792 21.02 -7.80 -5.29
C ILE A 792 19.59 -8.16 -4.88
N THR A 793 18.94 -8.99 -5.68
CA THR A 793 17.55 -9.44 -5.48
C THR A 793 17.35 -10.06 -4.10
N GLY A 794 16.34 -9.59 -3.36
CA GLY A 794 16.01 -10.08 -2.01
C GLY A 794 16.99 -9.67 -0.90
N ALA A 795 18.00 -8.84 -1.19
CA ALA A 795 18.96 -8.38 -0.19
C ALA A 795 18.54 -7.07 0.49
N ALA A 796 18.92 -6.95 1.76
CA ALA A 796 18.83 -5.74 2.55
C ALA A 796 19.90 -4.72 2.14
N ASP A 797 19.49 -3.50 1.82
CA ASP A 797 20.41 -2.37 1.66
C ASP A 797 20.38 -1.46 2.88
N ILE A 798 21.54 -0.94 3.29
CA ILE A 798 21.60 0.29 4.09
C ILE A 798 21.38 1.45 3.10
N VAL A 799 20.42 2.31 3.37
CA VAL A 799 20.14 3.49 2.53
C VAL A 799 20.13 4.76 3.36
N GLU A 800 20.72 5.80 2.81
CA GLU A 800 20.62 7.16 3.34
C GLU A 800 19.60 7.96 2.54
N THR A 801 18.98 8.94 3.21
CA THR A 801 17.96 9.82 2.67
C THR A 801 18.29 11.25 3.06
N SER A 802 18.42 12.14 2.07
CA SER A 802 18.73 13.56 2.28
C SER A 802 17.63 14.42 1.68
N THR A 803 17.10 15.38 2.42
CA THR A 803 16.20 16.42 1.88
C THR A 803 16.94 17.75 1.79
N LEU A 804 16.78 18.43 0.67
CA LEU A 804 17.45 19.68 0.33
C LEU A 804 16.40 20.75 -0.03
N SER A 805 16.71 22.01 0.31
CA SER A 805 15.93 23.19 -0.02
C SER A 805 16.82 24.21 -0.72
N CYS A 806 16.39 24.78 -1.84
CA CYS A 806 17.22 25.54 -2.78
C CYS A 806 16.59 26.87 -3.19
N SER A 807 17.42 27.82 -3.59
CA SER A 807 16.94 29.14 -4.03
C SER A 807 16.34 29.12 -5.45
N GLY A 808 16.95 28.36 -6.36
CA GLY A 808 16.62 28.31 -7.78
C GLY A 808 16.55 26.88 -8.32
N PHE A 809 15.89 26.75 -9.46
CA PHE A 809 15.51 25.48 -10.08
C PHE A 809 15.29 25.67 -11.58
N SER A 810 15.73 24.69 -12.37
CA SER A 810 15.44 24.56 -13.81
C SER A 810 15.56 23.10 -14.25
N VAL A 811 14.95 22.76 -15.39
CA VAL A 811 15.10 21.44 -16.02
C VAL A 811 15.48 21.62 -17.49
N ASP A 812 16.60 21.02 -17.87
CA ASP A 812 17.18 21.03 -19.21
C ASP A 812 17.01 19.64 -19.85
N PHE A 813 16.63 19.60 -21.12
CA PHE A 813 16.43 18.39 -21.90
C PHE A 813 17.20 18.43 -23.25
N ASP A 814 17.94 19.51 -23.51
CA ASP A 814 18.71 19.72 -24.75
C ASP A 814 20.22 19.44 -24.56
N GLN A 815 20.67 19.20 -23.32
CA GLN A 815 22.04 18.82 -23.00
C GLN A 815 22.36 17.38 -23.45
N LYS A 816 23.07 17.21 -24.58
CA LYS A 816 23.34 15.87 -25.18
C LYS A 816 24.73 15.28 -24.91
N ASN A 817 25.61 15.98 -24.20
CA ASN A 817 26.97 15.50 -23.91
C ASN A 817 27.13 15.15 -22.42
N SER A 818 27.55 13.92 -22.13
CA SER A 818 28.16 13.54 -20.86
C SER A 818 29.66 13.25 -21.09
N ASN A 819 30.51 13.69 -20.16
CA ASN A 819 31.91 13.26 -20.09
C ASN A 819 32.12 12.16 -19.02
N SER A 820 31.04 11.63 -18.45
CA SER A 820 31.08 10.62 -17.41
C SER A 820 31.46 9.26 -17.98
N GLU A 821 32.60 8.71 -17.56
CA GLU A 821 32.89 7.29 -17.76
C GLU A 821 31.83 6.44 -17.03
N TYR A 822 31.30 5.43 -17.71
CA TYR A 822 30.36 4.46 -17.13
C TYR A 822 30.97 3.79 -15.91
N THR A 823 30.59 4.26 -14.73
CA THR A 823 31.09 3.77 -13.45
C THR A 823 30.01 2.95 -12.78
N THR A 824 30.31 1.66 -12.58
CA THR A 824 29.39 0.69 -11.97
C THR A 824 29.05 1.06 -10.53
N ILE A 825 27.90 0.58 -10.04
CA ILE A 825 27.55 0.61 -8.61
C ILE A 825 28.77 0.19 -7.77
N PRO A 826 29.17 0.96 -6.73
CA PRO A 826 30.34 0.66 -5.92
C PRO A 826 30.31 -0.75 -5.35
N THR A 827 31.50 -1.35 -5.22
CA THR A 827 31.63 -2.74 -4.79
C THR A 827 31.14 -2.90 -3.34
N PRO A 828 30.81 -4.14 -2.90
CA PRO A 828 30.53 -4.41 -1.48
C PRO A 828 31.63 -3.93 -0.51
N TYR A 829 32.88 -3.79 -0.97
CA TYR A 829 33.99 -3.25 -0.18
C TYR A 829 33.96 -1.73 -0.02
N ASP A 830 33.28 -0.99 -0.91
CA ASP A 830 33.29 0.47 -0.99
C ASP A 830 31.96 1.12 -0.60
N ARG A 831 30.89 0.32 -0.52
CA ARG A 831 29.58 0.71 0.01
C ARG A 831 29.37 0.17 1.43
N ALA A 832 28.49 0.80 2.20
CA ALA A 832 28.09 0.31 3.51
C ALA A 832 27.40 -1.06 3.41
N MET A 833 27.81 -1.98 4.28
CA MET A 833 27.25 -3.34 4.38
C MET A 833 26.73 -3.64 5.79
N ILE A 834 27.24 -2.97 6.83
CA ILE A 834 26.89 -3.20 8.24
C ILE A 834 26.74 -1.86 8.97
N ASN A 835 25.81 -1.78 9.91
CA ASN A 835 25.76 -0.73 10.93
C ASN A 835 26.06 -1.34 12.30
N LEU A 836 27.03 -0.78 13.03
CA LEU A 836 27.40 -1.21 14.38
C LEU A 836 26.83 -0.25 15.41
N VAL A 837 26.21 -0.75 16.47
CA VAL A 837 25.75 0.08 17.60
C VAL A 837 26.48 -0.26 18.87
N HIS A 838 27.04 0.79 19.48
CA HIS A 838 27.77 0.75 20.73
C HIS A 838 27.00 1.48 21.82
N TRP A 839 26.99 0.93 23.03
CA TRP A 839 26.29 1.44 24.20
C TRP A 839 27.28 1.60 25.35
N TYR A 840 27.32 2.77 25.98
CA TYR A 840 28.25 3.06 27.08
C TYR A 840 27.73 4.19 28.00
N GLY A 841 28.23 4.24 29.24
CA GLY A 841 27.76 5.22 30.24
C GLY A 841 26.56 4.72 31.05
N GLY A 842 26.07 5.57 31.96
CA GLY A 842 25.11 5.16 33.00
C GLY A 842 25.63 3.96 33.81
N GLU A 843 24.76 2.98 34.04
CA GLU A 843 25.09 1.76 34.78
C GLU A 843 26.03 0.77 34.03
N LEU A 844 26.38 1.03 32.77
CA LEU A 844 27.16 0.10 31.94
C LEU A 844 28.65 0.09 32.33
N GLN A 845 29.08 -0.94 33.05
CA GLN A 845 30.48 -1.14 33.47
C GLN A 845 31.51 -1.24 32.32
N SER A 846 31.05 -1.50 31.09
CA SER A 846 31.89 -1.54 29.89
C SER A 846 31.07 -1.24 28.64
N GLN A 847 31.72 -0.75 27.58
CA GLN A 847 31.09 -0.52 26.29
C GLN A 847 30.59 -1.86 25.72
N ARG A 848 29.28 -1.94 25.46
CA ARG A 848 28.67 -3.07 24.74
C ARG A 848 28.54 -2.71 23.26
N SER A 849 28.60 -3.69 22.38
CA SER A 849 28.58 -3.50 20.93
C SER A 849 27.75 -4.60 20.29
N SER A 850 26.86 -4.24 19.36
CA SER A 850 26.13 -5.20 18.51
C SER A 850 26.16 -4.75 17.06
N ALA A 851 26.40 -5.70 16.17
CA ALA A 851 26.23 -5.53 14.72
C ALA A 851 24.85 -5.96 14.22
N LEU A 852 24.05 -6.56 15.12
CA LEU A 852 22.71 -7.07 14.84
C LEU A 852 21.66 -6.03 15.22
N LEU A 853 21.85 -4.81 14.72
CA LEU A 853 20.73 -3.88 14.59
C LEU A 853 20.00 -4.20 13.29
N GLN A 854 18.76 -4.62 13.42
CA GLN A 854 17.93 -5.00 12.29
C GLN A 854 17.16 -3.80 11.75
N GLU A 855 16.65 -2.95 12.64
CA GLU A 855 16.11 -1.64 12.29
C GLU A 855 16.84 -0.54 13.07
N PHE A 856 17.30 0.47 12.35
CA PHE A 856 17.64 1.79 12.88
C PHE A 856 16.79 2.82 12.13
N ASN A 857 16.19 3.75 12.85
CA ASN A 857 15.57 4.92 12.23
C ASN A 857 15.71 6.14 13.15
N THR A 858 16.07 7.27 12.54
CA THR A 858 16.23 8.57 13.19
C THR A 858 14.98 9.41 12.96
N LEU A 859 14.09 9.44 13.94
CA LEU A 859 12.97 10.37 13.95
C LEU A 859 13.50 11.79 14.21
N GLY A 860 12.81 12.81 13.69
CA GLY A 860 13.36 14.18 13.54
C GLY A 860 13.78 14.86 14.85
N ASP A 861 13.27 14.39 15.99
CA ASP A 861 13.40 15.02 17.30
C ASP A 861 14.46 14.33 18.18
N SER A 862 15.58 13.87 17.59
CA SER A 862 16.62 13.04 18.25
C SER A 862 16.14 11.69 18.80
N ASN A 863 14.92 11.28 18.46
CA ASN A 863 14.35 9.98 18.82
C ASN A 863 14.89 8.87 17.90
N VAL A 864 15.29 7.75 18.50
CA VAL A 864 15.91 6.60 17.83
C VAL A 864 15.04 5.37 18.00
N SER A 865 14.70 4.73 16.88
CA SER A 865 14.06 3.41 16.84
C SER A 865 15.12 2.32 16.69
N VAL A 866 15.06 1.28 17.52
CA VAL A 866 15.94 0.09 17.47
C VAL A 866 15.10 -1.19 17.36
N GLY A 867 15.38 -2.04 16.38
CA GLY A 867 14.75 -3.37 16.23
C GLY A 867 15.75 -4.53 16.17
N GLY A 868 15.35 -5.71 16.65
CA GLY A 868 16.17 -6.94 16.64
C GLY A 868 15.44 -8.23 17.06
N LEU A 869 15.92 -9.38 16.58
CA LEU A 869 15.45 -10.72 16.97
C LEU A 869 15.83 -11.09 18.42
N PRO A 870 14.87 -11.45 19.30
CA PRO A 870 15.18 -11.92 20.63
C PRO A 870 15.83 -13.32 20.62
N ASN A 871 16.88 -13.47 21.43
CA ASN A 871 17.73 -14.67 21.44
C ASN A 871 18.61 -14.74 22.70
N ILE A 872 19.20 -15.91 22.96
CA ILE A 872 19.99 -16.20 24.17
C ILE A 872 21.20 -15.25 24.38
N HIS A 873 21.82 -14.75 23.30
CA HIS A 873 23.03 -13.91 23.37
C HIS A 873 22.72 -12.45 23.73
N HIS A 874 21.46 -12.03 23.64
CA HIS A 874 21.00 -10.68 23.98
C HIS A 874 20.47 -10.57 25.42
N LYS A 875 20.71 -11.55 26.31
CA LYS A 875 20.20 -11.54 27.69
C LYS A 875 20.54 -10.27 28.49
N ASP A 876 21.75 -9.73 28.32
CA ASP A 876 22.18 -8.46 28.94
C ASP A 876 21.28 -7.27 28.52
N VAL A 877 20.67 -7.31 27.34
CA VAL A 877 19.75 -6.26 26.84
C VAL A 877 18.36 -6.41 27.45
N TYR A 878 17.84 -7.63 27.62
CA TYR A 878 16.57 -7.83 28.37
C TYR A 878 16.72 -7.50 29.85
N GLN A 879 17.91 -7.72 30.42
CA GLN A 879 18.28 -7.27 31.78
C GLN A 879 18.53 -5.76 31.90
N PHE A 880 18.69 -5.04 30.78
CA PHE A 880 18.69 -3.59 30.73
C PHE A 880 17.23 -3.08 30.63
N VAL A 881 16.45 -3.56 29.67
CA VAL A 881 15.04 -3.17 29.45
C VAL A 881 14.17 -3.45 30.69
N SER A 882 14.32 -4.61 31.34
CA SER A 882 13.55 -4.93 32.57
C SER A 882 13.80 -3.96 33.73
N ARG A 883 14.99 -3.34 33.83
CA ARG A 883 15.25 -2.28 34.83
C ARG A 883 14.52 -0.98 34.53
N TYR A 884 14.24 -0.70 33.26
CA TYR A 884 13.48 0.48 32.84
C TYR A 884 11.97 0.27 33.03
N VAL A 885 11.47 -0.97 32.90
CA VAL A 885 10.04 -1.29 33.03
C VAL A 885 9.61 -1.50 34.48
N ASN A 886 10.46 -2.13 35.31
CA ASN A 886 10.09 -2.46 36.69
C ASN A 886 10.12 -1.23 37.62
N PRO A 887 9.02 -0.90 38.32
CA PRO A 887 8.90 0.34 39.10
C PRO A 887 9.70 0.28 40.41
N GLY A 888 11.00 0.58 40.34
CA GLY A 888 11.90 0.58 41.50
C GLY A 888 13.12 1.51 41.44
N LYS A 889 13.53 1.98 40.25
CA LYS A 889 14.61 2.96 40.07
C LYS A 889 14.36 3.82 38.83
N ILE A 890 14.72 5.10 38.87
CA ILE A 890 14.92 5.88 37.65
C ILE A 890 16.33 5.53 37.12
N PRO A 891 16.45 4.89 35.94
CA PRO A 891 17.74 4.46 35.42
C PRO A 891 18.57 5.65 34.92
N GLU A 892 19.89 5.51 34.93
CA GLU A 892 20.80 6.54 34.45
C GLU A 892 20.84 6.56 32.91
N PRO A 893 20.78 7.75 32.26
CA PRO A 893 20.87 7.85 30.81
C PRO A 893 22.16 7.26 30.25
N VAL A 894 22.04 6.53 29.13
CA VAL A 894 23.17 5.94 28.42
C VAL A 894 23.55 6.77 27.20
N ASN A 895 24.75 6.59 26.68
CA ASN A 895 25.17 7.15 25.40
C ASN A 895 25.25 6.02 24.37
N MET A 896 24.90 6.34 23.12
CA MET A 896 24.93 5.42 22.00
C MET A 896 25.86 5.95 20.90
N ARG A 897 26.55 5.06 20.18
CA ARG A 897 27.26 5.38 18.93
C ARG A 897 26.86 4.40 17.85
N PHE A 898 26.48 4.92 16.69
CA PHE A 898 26.11 4.18 15.49
C PHE A 898 27.19 4.39 14.43
N ASP A 899 27.91 3.34 14.03
CA ASP A 899 28.95 3.40 12.99
C ASP A 899 28.47 2.71 11.72
N THR A 900 28.51 3.40 10.57
CA THR A 900 28.18 2.83 9.27
C THR A 900 29.44 2.35 8.55
N VAL A 901 29.50 1.06 8.24
CA VAL A 901 30.74 0.35 7.89
C VAL A 901 30.62 -0.37 6.54
N THR A 902 31.66 -0.24 5.71
CA THR A 902 31.78 -0.91 4.41
C THR A 902 32.22 -2.37 4.53
N GLY A 903 32.10 -3.15 3.45
CA GLY A 903 32.52 -4.55 3.43
C GLY A 903 34.02 -4.83 3.58
N ASP A 904 34.88 -3.80 3.57
CA ASP A 904 36.30 -3.90 3.96
C ASP A 904 36.59 -3.40 5.39
N GLY A 905 35.56 -3.06 6.17
CA GLY A 905 35.70 -2.57 7.55
C GLY A 905 35.91 -1.05 7.67
N THR A 906 35.91 -0.28 6.58
CA THR A 906 36.01 1.18 6.65
C THR A 906 34.73 1.77 7.25
N ILE A 907 34.84 2.46 8.39
CA ILE A 907 33.77 3.32 8.90
C ILE A 907 33.69 4.55 7.98
N LEU A 908 32.52 4.81 7.38
CA LEU A 908 32.26 6.03 6.59
C LEU A 908 32.03 7.23 7.53
N PHE A 909 31.12 7.03 8.50
CA PHE A 909 30.76 8.00 9.52
C PHE A 909 30.23 7.29 10.78
N SER A 910 30.17 8.07 11.87
CA SER A 910 29.56 7.69 13.15
C SER A 910 28.56 8.75 13.60
N THR A 911 27.37 8.35 14.05
CA THR A 911 26.43 9.21 14.77
C THR A 911 26.46 8.87 16.26
N ILE A 912 26.78 9.84 17.11
CA ILE A 912 26.77 9.69 18.57
C ILE A 912 25.50 10.36 19.11
N TYR A 913 24.80 9.65 19.99
CA TYR A 913 23.65 10.15 20.75
C TYR A 913 24.00 10.16 22.23
N ASP A 914 23.83 11.29 22.89
CA ASP A 914 24.16 11.49 24.31
C ASP A 914 22.90 11.59 25.17
N LYS A 915 22.96 10.98 26.37
CA LYS A 915 21.90 10.97 27.39
C LYS A 915 20.57 10.39 26.88
N CYS A 916 20.65 9.25 26.22
CA CYS A 916 19.51 8.45 25.76
C CYS A 916 18.74 7.79 26.91
N THR A 917 17.42 7.73 26.77
CA THR A 917 16.46 7.10 27.68
C THR A 917 15.42 6.30 26.89
N ILE A 918 15.09 5.09 27.32
CA ILE A 918 14.03 4.29 26.66
C ILE A 918 12.67 4.88 27.03
N LYS A 919 11.80 5.08 26.04
CA LYS A 919 10.39 5.49 26.19
C LYS A 919 9.42 4.34 25.99
N ASP A 920 9.76 3.44 25.08
CA ASP A 920 8.94 2.29 24.66
C ASP A 920 9.87 1.08 24.48
N ALA A 921 9.42 -0.10 24.88
CA ALA A 921 10.03 -1.37 24.52
C ALA A 921 8.97 -2.47 24.40
N SER A 922 8.80 -3.02 23.20
CA SER A 922 7.83 -4.05 22.85
C SER A 922 8.51 -5.34 22.36
N THR A 923 7.90 -6.49 22.66
CA THR A 923 8.25 -7.79 22.04
C THR A 923 6.98 -8.39 21.47
N HIS A 924 6.99 -8.78 20.20
CA HIS A 924 5.77 -9.19 19.48
C HIS A 924 6.05 -10.23 18.40
N LEU A 925 5.02 -10.94 17.90
CA LEU A 925 5.16 -11.74 16.67
C LEU A 925 4.92 -10.87 15.43
N SER A 926 5.89 -10.87 14.50
CA SER A 926 5.70 -10.36 13.14
C SER A 926 5.28 -11.50 12.20
N ASP A 927 4.05 -11.40 11.67
CA ASP A 927 3.44 -12.34 10.72
C ASP A 927 3.34 -11.77 9.29
N ASN A 928 3.61 -10.48 9.09
CA ASN A 928 3.45 -9.79 7.80
C ASN A 928 4.65 -10.03 6.87
N MET A 929 4.43 -10.72 5.75
CA MET A 929 5.47 -11.06 4.74
C MET A 929 6.17 -9.86 4.12
N ALA A 930 5.45 -8.74 3.92
CA ALA A 930 6.06 -7.48 3.49
C ALA A 930 7.04 -6.87 4.53
N LEU A 931 7.11 -7.46 5.72
CA LEU A 931 7.95 -7.11 6.86
C LEU A 931 8.68 -8.34 7.45
N ILE A 932 8.76 -9.48 6.73
CA ILE A 932 9.73 -10.55 7.07
C ILE A 932 11.09 -10.11 6.51
N ARG A 933 11.69 -9.18 7.24
CA ARG A 933 12.86 -8.40 6.82
C ARG A 933 14.20 -9.16 6.97
N TYR A 934 14.25 -10.25 7.74
CA TYR A 934 15.50 -10.71 8.37
C TYR A 934 15.83 -12.20 8.31
N ALA A 935 15.05 -13.06 7.63
CA ALA A 935 15.31 -14.50 7.61
C ALA A 935 15.41 -15.07 6.18
N PRO A 936 16.34 -16.02 5.92
CA PRO A 936 16.38 -16.81 4.67
C PRO A 936 15.32 -17.92 4.64
N SER A 937 14.38 -17.93 5.59
CA SER A 937 13.21 -18.80 5.63
C SER A 937 12.01 -17.99 6.15
N LEU A 938 10.85 -18.21 5.55
CA LEU A 938 9.69 -17.29 5.63
C LEU A 938 8.74 -17.67 6.76
N LYS A 939 9.30 -17.73 7.96
CA LYS A 939 8.57 -18.01 9.21
C LYS A 939 8.08 -16.71 9.81
N SER A 940 7.00 -16.78 10.59
CA SER A 940 6.67 -15.72 11.55
C SER A 940 7.78 -15.62 12.60
N GLU A 941 8.32 -14.44 12.83
CA GLU A 941 9.42 -14.22 13.77
C GLU A 941 8.97 -13.40 14.98
N ILE A 942 9.43 -13.77 16.17
CA ILE A 942 9.31 -12.90 17.35
C ILE A 942 10.34 -11.78 17.21
N GLN A 943 9.91 -10.52 17.29
CA GLN A 943 10.73 -9.33 17.12
C GLN A 943 10.66 -8.43 18.36
N GLY A 944 11.80 -7.90 18.78
CA GLY A 944 11.90 -6.84 19.79
C GLY A 944 12.07 -5.48 19.12
N HIS A 945 11.37 -4.48 19.63
CA HIS A 945 11.44 -3.08 19.19
C HIS A 945 11.54 -2.15 20.41
N SER A 946 12.29 -1.06 20.29
CA SER A 946 12.41 -0.04 21.34
C SER A 946 12.51 1.38 20.75
N LEU A 947 11.84 2.33 21.39
CA LEU A 947 11.95 3.76 21.11
C LEU A 947 12.77 4.46 22.21
N ILE A 948 13.71 5.30 21.79
CA ILE A 948 14.74 5.89 22.65
C ILE A 948 14.83 7.39 22.38
N ASP A 949 14.69 8.20 23.43
CA ASP A 949 14.78 9.67 23.40
C ASP A 949 16.17 10.10 23.90
N CYS A 950 16.90 10.86 23.10
CA CYS A 950 18.27 11.29 23.36
C CYS A 950 18.39 12.82 23.30
N ILE A 951 19.06 13.42 24.28
CA ILE A 951 19.08 14.89 24.49
C ILE A 951 20.07 15.60 23.55
N GLY A 952 21.04 14.88 22.98
CA GLY A 952 22.00 15.45 22.03
C GLY A 952 22.45 14.47 20.97
N THR A 953 22.81 15.00 19.80
CA THR A 953 23.34 14.26 18.66
C THR A 953 24.64 14.91 18.15
N SER A 954 25.55 14.11 17.61
CA SER A 954 26.71 14.61 16.86
C SER A 954 27.12 13.63 15.76
N PHE A 955 27.61 14.14 14.64
CA PHE A 955 27.93 13.36 13.44
C PHE A 955 29.42 13.48 13.10
N LYS A 956 30.09 12.36 12.89
CA LYS A 956 31.55 12.26 12.77
C LYS A 956 31.93 11.54 11.49
N VAL A 957 32.81 12.13 10.68
CA VAL A 957 33.19 11.59 9.36
C VAL A 957 34.62 11.08 9.36
N SER A 958 34.88 10.04 8.58
CA SER A 958 36.20 9.44 8.40
C SER A 958 37.09 10.25 7.43
N PRO A 959 38.42 10.37 7.65
CA PRO A 959 39.21 9.80 8.75
C PRO A 959 39.14 10.63 10.03
N GLN A 960 38.81 9.98 11.16
CA GLN A 960 38.18 10.68 12.31
C GLN A 960 39.12 11.39 13.30
N ASN A 961 40.42 11.09 13.28
CA ASN A 961 41.46 11.55 14.23
C ASN A 961 41.24 11.32 15.75
N ASP A 962 40.05 10.93 16.21
CA ASP A 962 39.71 10.60 17.61
C ASP A 962 40.57 9.44 18.16
N SER A 963 41.00 9.52 19.43
CA SER A 963 41.82 8.48 20.08
C SER A 963 41.01 7.24 20.51
N ARG A 964 39.68 7.32 20.47
CA ARG A 964 38.76 6.18 20.59
C ARG A 964 38.47 5.51 19.25
N PHE A 965 38.87 6.13 18.14
CA PHE A 965 38.99 5.47 16.85
C PHE A 965 40.36 4.79 16.74
N ASP A 966 40.44 3.76 15.90
CA ASP A 966 41.71 3.29 15.36
C ASP A 966 41.66 3.44 13.84
N HIS A 967 42.38 4.43 13.33
CA HIS A 967 42.38 4.81 11.91
C HIS A 967 43.01 3.74 10.99
N SER A 968 43.53 2.65 11.57
CA SER A 968 43.97 1.45 10.83
C SER A 968 42.88 0.37 10.70
N GLY A 969 41.64 0.62 11.13
CA GLY A 969 40.55 -0.37 11.04
C GLY A 969 40.80 -1.59 11.94
N ASN A 970 41.44 -1.37 13.09
CA ASN A 970 42.15 -2.41 13.84
C ASN A 970 41.23 -3.43 14.54
N LEU A 971 40.77 -4.41 13.77
CA LEU A 971 39.92 -5.52 14.20
C LEU A 971 40.44 -6.26 15.44
N ARG A 972 41.75 -6.22 15.75
CA ARG A 972 42.38 -6.81 16.95
C ARG A 972 41.80 -6.33 18.28
N LYS A 973 41.21 -5.12 18.29
CA LYS A 973 40.49 -4.55 19.45
C LYS A 973 39.08 -5.14 19.64
N VAL A 974 38.53 -5.78 18.62
CA VAL A 974 37.26 -6.52 18.62
C VAL A 974 37.57 -7.99 18.90
N SER A 975 36.73 -8.70 19.66
CA SER A 975 37.02 -10.12 19.96
C SER A 975 36.95 -10.97 18.68
N PRO A 976 37.74 -12.05 18.54
CA PRO A 976 37.74 -12.89 17.33
C PRO A 976 36.36 -13.45 16.99
N ILE A 977 35.57 -13.78 18.01
CA ILE A 977 34.17 -14.21 17.88
C ILE A 977 33.32 -13.08 17.28
N ILE A 978 33.48 -11.84 17.75
CA ILE A 978 32.73 -10.69 17.22
C ILE A 978 33.20 -10.33 15.80
N GLN A 979 34.51 -10.40 15.51
CA GLN A 979 35.02 -10.21 14.14
C GLN A 979 34.38 -11.21 13.16
N THR A 980 34.35 -12.49 13.54
CA THR A 980 33.67 -13.53 12.77
C THR A 980 32.16 -13.25 12.65
N SER A 981 31.52 -12.77 13.73
CA SER A 981 30.08 -12.48 13.73
C SER A 981 29.69 -11.19 13.01
N ILE A 982 30.65 -10.40 12.55
CA ILE A 982 30.43 -9.27 11.62
C ILE A 982 30.91 -9.61 10.20
N GLY A 983 31.11 -10.90 9.89
CA GLY A 983 31.42 -11.38 8.54
C GLY A 983 32.88 -11.27 8.12
N VAL A 984 33.82 -11.00 9.05
CA VAL A 984 35.25 -11.11 8.76
C VAL A 984 35.60 -12.59 8.53
N PRO A 985 36.19 -12.98 7.39
CA PRO A 985 36.61 -14.36 7.14
C PRO A 985 37.54 -14.90 8.23
N ALA A 986 37.45 -16.20 8.52
CA ALA A 986 38.19 -16.85 9.61
C ALA A 986 39.72 -16.77 9.47
N GLU A 987 40.19 -16.47 8.25
CA GLU A 987 41.57 -16.21 7.85
C GLU A 987 42.01 -14.73 7.97
N ASP A 988 41.08 -13.78 7.95
CA ASP A 988 41.34 -12.33 8.08
C ASP A 988 41.08 -11.81 9.52
N VAL A 989 40.49 -12.64 10.40
CA VAL A 989 40.29 -12.36 11.83
C VAL A 989 41.62 -12.03 12.52
N SER A 990 41.79 -10.78 12.92
CA SER A 990 43.05 -10.25 13.42
C SER A 990 43.21 -10.45 14.93
N CYS A 991 44.32 -11.09 15.34
CA CYS A 991 44.70 -11.28 16.75
C CYS A 991 45.59 -10.15 17.29
N ASN A 992 45.53 -9.91 18.61
CA ASN A 992 46.57 -9.14 19.33
C ASN A 992 47.90 -9.91 19.31
N ASP A 993 49.03 -9.20 19.31
CA ASP A 993 50.35 -9.74 18.96
C ASP A 993 50.88 -10.88 19.87
N GLU A 994 50.31 -11.06 21.07
CA GLU A 994 50.59 -12.23 21.93
C GLU A 994 49.90 -13.54 21.48
N PHE A 995 49.05 -13.49 20.45
CA PHE A 995 48.18 -14.59 20.05
C PHE A 995 48.24 -14.90 18.54
N THR A 996 48.28 -16.18 18.20
CA THR A 996 48.19 -16.72 16.84
C THR A 996 46.74 -17.06 16.51
N LEU A 997 46.32 -16.75 15.29
CA LEU A 997 45.02 -17.15 14.75
C LEU A 997 44.99 -18.65 14.43
N MET A 998 44.02 -19.38 14.99
CA MET A 998 43.84 -20.81 14.74
C MET A 998 42.39 -21.18 14.47
N ILE A 999 42.17 -22.01 13.47
CA ILE A 999 40.87 -22.58 13.08
C ILE A 999 40.66 -23.91 13.80
N ARG A 1000 39.58 -23.98 14.59
CA ARG A 1000 39.14 -25.16 15.35
C ARG A 1000 38.19 -26.05 14.52
N PRO A 1001 38.55 -27.30 14.20
CA PRO A 1001 37.62 -28.26 13.61
C PRO A 1001 36.60 -28.79 14.64
N PRO A 1002 35.46 -29.37 14.19
CA PRO A 1002 35.04 -29.50 12.79
C PRO A 1002 34.36 -28.24 12.23
N ASN A 1003 33.87 -27.33 13.08
CA ASN A 1003 33.04 -26.18 12.67
C ASN A 1003 33.87 -24.97 12.16
N ASN A 1004 35.16 -25.15 11.88
CA ASN A 1004 36.11 -24.13 11.41
C ASN A 1004 36.09 -22.79 12.18
N VAL A 1005 35.88 -22.82 13.50
CA VAL A 1005 35.76 -21.60 14.31
C VAL A 1005 37.15 -20.96 14.52
N PRO A 1006 37.38 -19.69 14.14
CA PRO A 1006 38.64 -18.99 14.41
C PRO A 1006 38.76 -18.61 15.88
N VAL A 1007 39.96 -18.80 16.45
CA VAL A 1007 40.29 -18.52 17.85
C VAL A 1007 41.70 -17.98 17.92
N CYS A 1008 41.91 -16.88 18.64
CA CYS A 1008 43.25 -16.39 18.98
C CYS A 1008 43.79 -17.20 20.17
N ILE A 1009 44.83 -18.00 19.92
CA ILE A 1009 45.52 -18.85 20.89
C ILE A 1009 46.86 -18.19 21.25
N LYS A 1010 47.23 -18.09 22.54
CA LYS A 1010 48.54 -17.52 22.92
C LYS A 1010 49.67 -18.25 22.19
N ASN A 1011 50.64 -17.51 21.67
CA ASN A 1011 51.70 -18.02 20.78
C ASN A 1011 52.41 -19.27 21.33
N ASP A 1012 52.67 -19.32 22.64
CA ASP A 1012 53.32 -20.45 23.32
C ASP A 1012 52.54 -21.77 23.24
N ASN A 1013 51.21 -21.69 23.05
CA ASN A 1013 50.31 -22.84 23.03
C ASN A 1013 49.98 -23.34 21.61
N THR A 1014 50.24 -22.54 20.56
CA THR A 1014 49.81 -22.81 19.18
C THR A 1014 50.14 -24.24 18.73
N SER A 1015 51.38 -24.68 18.94
CA SER A 1015 51.86 -26.02 18.59
C SER A 1015 51.15 -27.17 19.32
N GLN A 1016 50.62 -26.94 20.54
CA GLN A 1016 49.80 -27.93 21.25
C GLN A 1016 48.42 -28.08 20.61
N PHE A 1017 47.86 -27.02 20.02
CA PHE A 1017 46.59 -27.06 19.32
C PHE A 1017 46.72 -27.57 17.87
N GLU A 1018 47.84 -27.28 17.18
CA GLU A 1018 48.18 -27.94 15.90
C GLU A 1018 48.29 -29.46 16.09
N GLY A 1019 48.96 -29.91 17.15
CA GLY A 1019 48.99 -31.32 17.57
C GLY A 1019 47.63 -31.94 17.95
N ARG A 1020 46.57 -31.12 18.00
CA ARG A 1020 45.16 -31.54 18.18
C ARG A 1020 44.31 -31.33 16.92
N GLY A 1021 44.94 -31.12 15.76
CA GLY A 1021 44.30 -30.98 14.45
C GLY A 1021 43.72 -29.60 14.15
N TRP A 1022 44.01 -28.58 14.97
CA TRP A 1022 43.66 -27.19 14.65
C TRP A 1022 44.62 -26.67 13.58
N LYS A 1023 44.17 -25.75 12.74
CA LYS A 1023 44.95 -25.25 11.59
C LYS A 1023 45.26 -23.76 11.75
N ILE A 1024 46.45 -23.34 11.34
CA ILE A 1024 46.71 -21.93 11.02
C ILE A 1024 46.16 -21.69 9.59
N PRO A 1025 45.34 -20.65 9.34
CA PRO A 1025 44.83 -20.36 8.00
C PRO A 1025 45.95 -20.03 7.00
N SER A 1026 45.73 -20.37 5.72
CA SER A 1026 46.71 -20.15 4.65
C SER A 1026 46.10 -19.36 3.49
N GLN A 1027 46.91 -18.51 2.85
CA GLN A 1027 46.47 -17.47 1.90
C GLN A 1027 45.78 -17.96 0.60
N ILE A 1028 45.62 -19.28 0.43
CA ILE A 1028 45.20 -19.90 -0.84
C ILE A 1028 43.69 -20.26 -0.84
N GLU A 1029 43.02 -20.33 0.32
CA GLU A 1029 41.60 -20.74 0.41
C GLU A 1029 40.59 -19.58 0.31
N LYS A 1030 40.99 -18.40 -0.21
CA LYS A 1030 40.11 -17.24 -0.43
C LYS A 1030 38.89 -17.58 -1.29
N LYS A 1031 37.73 -17.79 -0.63
CA LYS A 1031 36.43 -18.02 -1.25
C LYS A 1031 35.47 -16.84 -1.06
N ASN A 1032 34.31 -16.93 -1.71
CA ASN A 1032 33.38 -15.82 -1.86
C ASN A 1032 32.94 -15.24 -0.51
N ILE A 1033 33.12 -13.92 -0.37
CA ILE A 1033 32.54 -13.16 0.75
C ILE A 1033 31.00 -13.22 0.74
N VAL A 1034 30.40 -13.56 -0.41
CA VAL A 1034 28.96 -13.83 -0.60
C VAL A 1034 28.48 -15.05 0.22
N ASP A 1035 29.33 -16.05 0.46
CA ASP A 1035 29.01 -17.19 1.33
C ASP A 1035 29.11 -16.83 2.83
N ILE A 1036 29.86 -15.77 3.15
CA ILE A 1036 30.31 -15.39 4.52
C ILE A 1036 29.48 -14.24 5.10
N LEU A 1037 29.01 -13.30 4.27
CA LEU A 1037 28.09 -12.21 4.66
C LEU A 1037 26.65 -12.69 4.92
N ARG A 1038 26.49 -13.87 5.50
CA ARG A 1038 25.27 -14.20 6.25
C ARG A 1038 25.29 -13.32 7.51
N PRO A 1039 24.28 -12.46 7.76
CA PRO A 1039 24.15 -11.86 9.08
C PRO A 1039 24.09 -12.97 10.13
N VAL A 1040 24.66 -12.76 11.32
CA VAL A 1040 24.56 -13.72 12.44
C VAL A 1040 23.17 -13.64 13.06
N LEU A 1041 22.20 -14.04 12.25
CA LEU A 1041 20.91 -14.49 12.71
C LEU A 1041 21.17 -15.72 13.60
N PRO A 1042 20.68 -15.75 14.84
CA PRO A 1042 20.84 -16.92 15.69
C PRO A 1042 20.25 -18.16 15.00
N SER A 1043 20.73 -19.36 15.32
CA SER A 1043 20.09 -20.59 14.86
C SER A 1043 18.66 -20.68 15.39
N GLU A 1044 17.81 -21.52 14.79
CA GLU A 1044 16.41 -21.66 15.23
C GLU A 1044 16.31 -22.03 16.72
N TYR A 1045 17.27 -22.80 17.23
CA TYR A 1045 17.37 -23.16 18.65
C TYR A 1045 17.69 -21.98 19.58
N GLU A 1046 18.28 -20.90 19.06
CA GLU A 1046 18.77 -19.76 19.86
C GLU A 1046 17.82 -18.55 19.81
N ARG A 1047 16.93 -18.46 18.81
CA ARG A 1047 15.90 -17.41 18.68
C ARG A 1047 14.70 -17.71 19.57
N ALA A 1048 13.99 -16.66 19.97
CA ALA A 1048 12.62 -16.75 20.44
C ALA A 1048 11.72 -17.34 19.33
N LEU A 1049 11.11 -18.50 19.59
CA LEU A 1049 10.21 -19.19 18.64
C LEU A 1049 8.76 -19.32 19.13
N SER A 1050 8.49 -19.18 20.42
CA SER A 1050 7.14 -19.39 20.96
C SER A 1050 6.81 -18.53 22.18
N PHE A 1051 5.51 -18.43 22.45
CA PHE A 1051 4.96 -17.86 23.67
C PHE A 1051 4.24 -18.94 24.47
N THR A 1052 4.34 -18.90 25.79
CA THR A 1052 3.43 -19.63 26.70
C THR A 1052 2.64 -18.59 27.48
N VAL A 1053 1.31 -18.66 27.47
CA VAL A 1053 0.45 -17.70 28.19
C VAL A 1053 -0.28 -18.39 29.34
N SER A 1054 -0.08 -17.91 30.56
CA SER A 1054 -0.76 -18.38 31.77
C SER A 1054 -1.68 -17.31 32.35
N PHE A 1055 -2.84 -17.73 32.87
CA PHE A 1055 -3.90 -16.87 33.38
C PHE A 1055 -4.23 -17.25 34.83
N GLU A 1056 -4.17 -16.27 35.73
CA GLU A 1056 -4.30 -16.49 37.18
C GLU A 1056 -5.33 -15.52 37.80
N GLY A 1057 -6.40 -16.05 38.36
CA GLY A 1057 -7.44 -15.25 39.01
C GLY A 1057 -8.37 -16.08 39.89
N THR A 1058 -9.23 -15.40 40.65
CA THR A 1058 -10.30 -16.02 41.46
C THR A 1058 -11.32 -16.77 40.59
N ASP A 1059 -11.75 -16.16 39.49
CA ASP A 1059 -12.58 -16.76 38.43
C ASP A 1059 -11.83 -17.81 37.57
N ILE A 1060 -10.48 -17.90 37.69
CA ILE A 1060 -9.61 -18.76 36.86
C ILE A 1060 -8.84 -19.73 37.79
N SER A 1061 -9.58 -20.65 38.41
CA SER A 1061 -9.06 -21.60 39.40
C SER A 1061 -9.33 -23.06 38.99
N PRO A 1062 -8.29 -23.90 38.78
CA PRO A 1062 -6.86 -23.58 38.87
C PRO A 1062 -6.39 -22.68 37.72
N SER A 1063 -5.20 -22.09 37.88
CA SER A 1063 -4.48 -21.36 36.83
C SER A 1063 -4.47 -22.15 35.51
N GLN A 1064 -4.77 -21.46 34.41
CA GLN A 1064 -4.86 -22.07 33.08
C GLN A 1064 -3.66 -21.62 32.24
N THR A 1065 -3.03 -22.54 31.53
CA THR A 1065 -1.90 -22.25 30.63
C THR A 1065 -2.24 -22.72 29.22
N VAL A 1066 -1.97 -21.86 28.24
CA VAL A 1066 -2.30 -22.06 26.83
C VAL A 1066 -1.05 -21.81 25.99
N GLU A 1067 -0.63 -22.85 25.25
CA GLU A 1067 0.48 -22.81 24.30
C GLU A 1067 0.01 -22.53 22.85
N THR A 1068 -1.32 -22.48 22.62
CA THR A 1068 -1.93 -22.25 21.30
C THR A 1068 -2.19 -20.77 20.98
N PHE A 1069 -1.76 -19.84 21.85
CA PHE A 1069 -1.69 -18.42 21.53
C PHE A 1069 -0.46 -18.15 20.65
N SER A 1070 -0.67 -18.20 19.33
CA SER A 1070 0.40 -18.05 18.34
C SER A 1070 0.99 -16.65 18.28
N LYS A 1071 0.24 -15.61 18.67
CA LYS A 1071 0.67 -14.20 18.57
C LYS A 1071 0.31 -13.40 19.81
N PHE A 1072 1.29 -12.65 20.30
CA PHE A 1072 1.20 -11.64 21.34
C PHE A 1072 1.75 -10.32 20.80
N VAL A 1073 1.06 -9.20 21.07
CA VAL A 1073 1.48 -7.85 20.67
C VAL A 1073 1.02 -6.83 21.72
N PRO A 1074 1.92 -6.11 22.42
CA PRO A 1074 1.53 -4.97 23.23
C PRO A 1074 1.20 -3.75 22.35
N ILE A 1075 0.26 -2.90 22.78
CA ILE A 1075 -0.18 -1.70 22.05
C ILE A 1075 -0.32 -0.49 22.98
N ALA A 1076 -0.13 0.72 22.46
CA ALA A 1076 -0.32 1.97 23.22
C ALA A 1076 -1.79 2.35 23.44
N ASP A 1077 -2.64 2.09 22.44
CA ASP A 1077 -4.07 2.40 22.43
C ASP A 1077 -4.83 1.29 21.68
N GLU A 1078 -5.97 0.89 22.22
CA GLU A 1078 -6.90 -0.06 21.62
C GLU A 1078 -7.57 0.51 20.36
N ASN A 1079 -7.79 1.83 20.31
CA ASN A 1079 -8.51 2.54 19.25
C ASN A 1079 -7.63 2.94 18.03
N ALA A 1080 -6.34 2.62 18.06
CA ALA A 1080 -5.40 3.01 17.01
C ALA A 1080 -5.74 2.33 15.67
N ILE A 1081 -6.06 3.13 14.64
CA ILE A 1081 -6.39 2.66 13.27
C ILE A 1081 -5.29 1.72 12.71
N ILE A 1082 -4.04 1.96 13.11
CA ILE A 1082 -2.93 1.03 12.91
C ILE A 1082 -2.39 0.67 14.31
N GLN A 1083 -2.65 -0.56 14.76
CA GLN A 1083 -2.14 -1.10 16.02
C GLN A 1083 -0.63 -1.42 15.88
N ILE A 1084 0.20 -0.40 16.07
CA ILE A 1084 1.67 -0.50 16.09
C ILE A 1084 2.13 -1.19 17.39
N PRO A 1085 3.04 -2.17 17.36
CA PRO A 1085 3.62 -2.79 18.55
C PRO A 1085 4.30 -1.77 19.47
N SER A 1086 3.74 -1.53 20.65
CA SER A 1086 4.13 -0.42 21.53
C SER A 1086 3.74 -0.71 22.98
N ASN A 1087 4.60 -0.35 23.91
CA ASN A 1087 4.43 -0.48 25.35
C ASN A 1087 5.08 0.75 26.03
N PRO A 1088 4.42 1.92 26.01
CA PRO A 1088 4.96 3.14 26.61
C PRO A 1088 5.23 2.92 28.10
N LEU A 1089 6.47 3.14 28.53
CA LEU A 1089 6.92 2.78 29.88
C LEU A 1089 6.24 3.62 30.96
N ASP A 1090 5.97 4.89 30.65
CA ASP A 1090 5.31 5.88 31.50
C ASP A 1090 3.78 5.74 31.62
N SER A 1091 3.11 5.04 30.68
CA SER A 1091 1.66 4.84 30.74
C SER A 1091 1.23 4.07 32.00
N SER A 1092 0.23 4.59 32.71
CA SER A 1092 -0.41 3.95 33.87
C SER A 1092 -1.41 2.84 33.52
N LYS A 1093 -1.66 2.61 32.22
CA LYS A 1093 -2.41 1.46 31.69
C LYS A 1093 -1.54 0.73 30.68
N LYS A 1094 -1.40 -0.58 30.82
CA LYS A 1094 -0.72 -1.43 29.83
C LYS A 1094 -1.78 -2.18 29.03
N ILE A 1095 -1.69 -2.15 27.70
CA ILE A 1095 -2.65 -2.76 26.79
C ILE A 1095 -1.88 -3.74 25.89
N PHE A 1096 -2.47 -4.89 25.60
CA PHE A 1096 -1.94 -5.84 24.62
C PHE A 1096 -3.07 -6.63 23.98
N TYR A 1097 -2.76 -7.33 22.89
CA TYR A 1097 -3.66 -8.33 22.33
C TYR A 1097 -2.98 -9.68 22.12
N LEU A 1098 -3.82 -10.72 22.13
CA LEU A 1098 -3.47 -12.07 21.71
C LEU A 1098 -4.28 -12.43 20.45
N GLU A 1099 -3.66 -13.14 19.51
CA GLU A 1099 -4.36 -13.75 18.36
C GLU A 1099 -4.01 -15.25 18.27
N SER A 1100 -4.97 -16.07 17.83
CA SER A 1100 -4.80 -17.51 17.67
C SER A 1100 -5.81 -18.15 16.72
N LEU A 1101 -5.64 -19.43 16.40
CA LEU A 1101 -6.67 -20.24 15.74
C LEU A 1101 -7.78 -20.58 16.74
N SER A 1102 -9.05 -20.39 16.38
CA SER A 1102 -10.15 -20.74 17.28
C SER A 1102 -10.21 -22.26 17.50
N SER A 1103 -10.21 -22.74 18.75
CA SER A 1103 -10.06 -24.18 19.04
C SER A 1103 -10.69 -24.64 20.36
N LYS A 1104 -11.11 -25.91 20.41
CA LYS A 1104 -11.71 -26.57 21.59
C LYS A 1104 -10.89 -26.46 22.88
N GLU A 1105 -9.57 -26.42 22.77
CA GLU A 1105 -8.65 -26.37 23.91
C GLU A 1105 -8.80 -25.06 24.71
N LYS A 1106 -9.35 -24.01 24.09
CA LYS A 1106 -9.65 -22.71 24.71
C LYS A 1106 -11.10 -22.59 25.21
N ASN A 1107 -11.87 -23.67 25.33
CA ASN A 1107 -13.27 -23.60 25.80
C ASN A 1107 -13.43 -22.90 27.17
N TRP A 1108 -12.44 -23.00 28.05
CA TRP A 1108 -12.43 -22.27 29.34
C TRP A 1108 -12.26 -20.75 29.15
N PHE A 1109 -11.43 -20.34 28.18
CA PHE A 1109 -11.14 -18.95 27.87
C PHE A 1109 -12.33 -18.30 27.15
N TYR A 1110 -13.02 -19.06 26.31
CA TYR A 1110 -14.28 -18.67 25.71
C TYR A 1110 -15.39 -18.49 26.75
N GLU A 1111 -15.49 -19.36 27.76
CA GLU A 1111 -16.42 -19.14 28.87
C GLU A 1111 -16.10 -17.84 29.62
N LEU A 1112 -14.82 -17.54 29.86
CA LEU A 1112 -14.38 -16.27 30.48
C LEU A 1112 -14.76 -15.06 29.60
N ALA A 1113 -14.41 -15.08 28.31
CA ALA A 1113 -14.73 -14.03 27.35
C ALA A 1113 -16.25 -13.77 27.25
N SER A 1114 -17.07 -14.83 27.32
CA SER A 1114 -18.54 -14.72 27.31
C SER A 1114 -19.10 -13.81 28.39
N ARG A 1115 -18.42 -13.68 29.53
CA ARG A 1115 -18.85 -12.85 30.67
C ARG A 1115 -18.46 -11.37 30.51
N TYR A 1116 -17.62 -11.05 29.52
CA TYR A 1116 -17.31 -9.68 29.10
C TYR A 1116 -18.13 -9.26 27.86
N VAL A 1117 -18.38 -10.19 26.93
CA VAL A 1117 -19.19 -9.94 25.71
C VAL A 1117 -20.68 -9.81 26.02
N ASN A 1118 -21.23 -10.66 26.91
CA ASN A 1118 -22.65 -10.65 27.25
C ASN A 1118 -22.95 -9.77 28.45
N ALA A 1119 -24.11 -9.09 28.44
CA ALA A 1119 -24.57 -8.28 29.57
C ALA A 1119 -24.83 -9.14 30.82
N GLY A 1120 -23.96 -9.02 31.83
CA GLY A 1120 -24.02 -9.82 33.05
C GLY A 1120 -23.04 -9.35 34.14
N THR A 1121 -22.70 -10.24 35.06
CA THR A 1121 -21.72 -9.96 36.11
C THR A 1121 -20.31 -9.96 35.50
N LYS A 1122 -19.68 -8.78 35.45
CA LYS A 1122 -18.28 -8.64 35.02
C LYS A 1122 -17.37 -9.49 35.92
N PRO A 1123 -16.49 -10.35 35.36
CA PRO A 1123 -15.54 -11.14 36.15
C PRO A 1123 -14.54 -10.29 36.95
N GLU A 1124 -13.95 -10.89 37.98
CA GLU A 1124 -12.86 -10.24 38.72
C GLU A 1124 -11.59 -10.12 37.86
N ASN A 1125 -10.81 -9.05 38.08
CA ASN A 1125 -9.57 -8.83 37.35
C ASN A 1125 -8.54 -9.94 37.64
N PHE A 1126 -7.84 -10.40 36.61
CA PHE A 1126 -6.89 -11.52 36.66
C PHE A 1126 -5.50 -11.11 36.18
N ASN A 1127 -4.47 -11.91 36.48
CA ASN A 1127 -3.12 -11.71 35.95
C ASN A 1127 -2.92 -12.50 34.66
N VAL A 1128 -2.09 -11.97 33.75
CA VAL A 1128 -1.68 -12.66 32.51
C VAL A 1128 -0.16 -12.69 32.42
N ILE A 1129 0.40 -13.88 32.37
CA ILE A 1129 1.84 -14.12 32.34
C ILE A 1129 2.21 -14.65 30.95
N VAL A 1130 2.93 -13.85 30.16
CA VAL A 1130 3.43 -14.22 28.83
C VAL A 1130 4.92 -14.55 28.93
N GLN A 1131 5.28 -15.81 28.68
CA GLN A 1131 6.65 -16.29 28.69
C GLN A 1131 7.16 -16.43 27.26
N VAL A 1132 8.23 -15.71 26.91
CA VAL A 1132 8.93 -15.81 25.62
C VAL A 1132 9.97 -16.92 25.73
N ARG A 1133 9.91 -17.90 24.82
CA ARG A 1133 10.79 -19.09 24.83
C ARG A 1133 11.62 -19.23 23.57
N ASP A 1134 12.83 -19.74 23.72
CA ASP A 1134 13.69 -20.08 22.58
C ASP A 1134 13.29 -21.38 21.88
N GLY A 1135 14.00 -21.74 20.81
CA GLY A 1135 13.77 -22.98 20.06
C GLY A 1135 14.20 -24.28 20.75
N GLN A 1136 14.76 -24.23 21.96
CA GLN A 1136 14.91 -25.39 22.86
C GLN A 1136 13.78 -25.44 23.92
N GLY A 1137 13.03 -24.35 24.06
CA GLY A 1137 11.94 -24.17 25.03
C GLY A 1137 12.38 -23.44 26.30
N ASP A 1138 13.63 -22.99 26.41
CA ASP A 1138 14.14 -22.26 27.56
C ASP A 1138 13.60 -20.83 27.60
N MET A 1139 13.42 -20.29 28.82
CA MET A 1139 12.77 -18.99 29.04
C MET A 1139 13.74 -17.83 28.82
N LEU A 1140 13.45 -17.00 27.82
CA LEU A 1140 14.22 -15.80 27.48
C LEU A 1140 13.75 -14.56 28.27
N GLN A 1141 12.43 -14.43 28.41
CA GLN A 1141 11.78 -13.28 29.06
C GLN A 1141 10.39 -13.69 29.60
N THR A 1142 9.97 -13.08 30.71
CA THR A 1142 8.60 -13.21 31.25
C THR A 1142 8.00 -11.82 31.42
N TRP A 1143 6.80 -11.63 30.87
CA TRP A 1143 5.97 -10.44 30.99
C TRP A 1143 4.78 -10.78 31.89
N ASP A 1144 4.74 -10.21 33.09
CA ASP A 1144 3.75 -10.50 34.12
C ASP A 1144 2.80 -9.29 34.29
N TYR A 1145 1.68 -9.32 33.58
CA TYR A 1145 0.66 -8.27 33.60
C TYR A 1145 -0.30 -8.46 34.78
N LYS A 1146 -0.62 -7.37 35.47
CA LYS A 1146 -1.41 -7.35 36.72
C LYS A 1146 -2.75 -6.66 36.56
N GLU A 1147 -3.76 -7.24 37.22
CA GLU A 1147 -5.13 -6.72 37.30
C GLU A 1147 -5.73 -6.41 35.92
N CYS A 1148 -5.69 -7.40 35.03
CA CYS A 1148 -6.20 -7.33 33.67
C CYS A 1148 -7.72 -7.54 33.59
N GLU A 1149 -8.34 -6.84 32.63
CA GLU A 1149 -9.68 -7.06 32.10
C GLU A 1149 -9.60 -7.37 30.60
N ILE A 1150 -10.55 -8.16 30.07
CA ILE A 1150 -10.77 -8.26 28.61
C ILE A 1150 -11.60 -7.05 28.18
N THR A 1151 -11.14 -6.31 27.17
CA THR A 1151 -11.86 -5.13 26.64
C THR A 1151 -12.55 -5.41 25.31
N GLU A 1152 -11.99 -6.30 24.49
CA GLU A 1152 -12.58 -6.74 23.22
C GLU A 1152 -12.29 -8.24 22.98
N PHE A 1153 -13.27 -8.96 22.45
CA PHE A 1153 -13.10 -10.29 21.84
C PHE A 1153 -13.73 -10.27 20.44
N THR A 1154 -12.98 -10.73 19.44
CA THR A 1154 -13.47 -10.85 18.06
C THR A 1154 -13.03 -12.17 17.43
N THR A 1155 -13.84 -12.68 16.51
CA THR A 1155 -13.49 -13.81 15.64
C THR A 1155 -13.56 -13.35 14.19
N TYR A 1156 -12.52 -13.63 13.40
CA TYR A 1156 -12.38 -13.15 12.04
C TYR A 1156 -11.80 -14.21 11.10
N TYR A 1157 -12.03 -14.02 9.80
CA TYR A 1157 -11.52 -14.89 8.73
C TYR A 1157 -10.31 -14.22 8.06
N ASP A 1158 -9.13 -14.82 8.19
CA ASP A 1158 -7.88 -14.28 7.63
C ASP A 1158 -7.61 -14.86 6.23
N ASP A 1159 -8.01 -14.12 5.19
CA ASP A 1159 -7.80 -14.44 3.78
C ASP A 1159 -6.51 -13.82 3.17
N ASN A 1160 -5.68 -13.14 3.97
CA ASN A 1160 -4.56 -12.36 3.46
C ASN A 1160 -3.37 -13.25 3.06
N LEU A 1161 -2.85 -13.14 1.83
CA LEU A 1161 -1.65 -13.87 1.37
C LEU A 1161 -0.33 -13.18 1.75
N LEU A 1162 -0.37 -12.00 2.35
CA LEU A 1162 0.79 -11.31 2.91
C LEU A 1162 0.97 -11.59 4.41
N ARG A 1163 0.27 -12.58 4.97
CA ARG A 1163 0.46 -13.06 6.34
C ARG A 1163 0.77 -14.54 6.38
N TYR A 1164 1.82 -14.89 7.12
CA TYR A 1164 2.12 -16.27 7.45
C TYR A 1164 0.99 -16.85 8.32
N LYS A 1165 0.49 -18.03 7.94
CA LYS A 1165 -0.67 -18.67 8.56
C LYS A 1165 -0.25 -19.52 9.76
N PHE A 1166 -1.02 -19.46 10.85
CA PHE A 1166 -0.65 -20.08 12.13
C PHE A 1166 -0.55 -21.61 12.06
N HIS A 1167 -1.34 -22.28 11.21
CA HIS A 1167 -1.21 -23.73 10.95
C HIS A 1167 -0.13 -24.10 9.91
N GLY A 1168 0.64 -23.13 9.40
CA GLY A 1168 1.75 -23.36 8.47
C GLY A 1168 1.37 -23.70 7.03
N LYS A 1169 0.10 -23.51 6.64
CA LYS A 1169 -0.42 -23.79 5.29
C LYS A 1169 -1.03 -22.55 4.66
N TRP A 1170 -0.96 -22.43 3.34
CA TRP A 1170 -1.56 -21.33 2.56
C TRP A 1170 -3.07 -21.50 2.39
N GLN A 1171 -3.79 -21.55 3.51
CA GLN A 1171 -5.24 -21.63 3.60
C GLN A 1171 -5.76 -20.49 4.48
N SER A 1172 -6.97 -20.01 4.20
CA SER A 1172 -7.63 -19.03 5.06
C SER A 1172 -7.96 -19.62 6.42
N GLU A 1173 -7.83 -18.84 7.48
CA GLU A 1173 -7.95 -19.30 8.87
C GLU A 1173 -9.09 -18.58 9.59
N ILE A 1174 -9.89 -19.32 10.36
CA ILE A 1174 -10.76 -18.73 11.39
C ILE A 1174 -9.89 -18.46 12.62
N LYS A 1175 -9.69 -17.18 12.92
CA LYS A 1175 -8.85 -16.69 14.02
C LYS A 1175 -9.71 -16.00 15.07
N ASP A 1176 -9.29 -16.11 16.33
CA ASP A 1176 -9.76 -15.26 17.41
C ASP A 1176 -8.71 -14.21 17.80
N LYS A 1177 -9.21 -13.10 18.35
CA LYS A 1177 -8.42 -12.00 18.90
C LYS A 1177 -9.04 -11.54 20.21
N SER A 1178 -8.20 -11.25 21.19
CA SER A 1178 -8.60 -10.64 22.46
C SER A 1178 -7.70 -9.48 22.81
N ILE A 1179 -8.29 -8.32 23.15
CA ILE A 1179 -7.58 -7.16 23.70
C ILE A 1179 -7.74 -7.17 25.23
N PHE A 1180 -6.62 -6.94 25.92
CA PHE A 1180 -6.52 -6.90 27.38
C PHE A 1180 -6.02 -5.55 27.83
N ARG A 1181 -6.59 -5.04 28.92
CA ARG A 1181 -6.15 -3.80 29.59
C ARG A 1181 -5.81 -4.13 31.04
N CYS A 1182 -4.62 -3.75 31.48
CA CYS A 1182 -4.06 -4.12 32.78
C CYS A 1182 -3.54 -2.91 33.54
N ALA A 1183 -3.63 -2.93 34.88
CA ALA A 1183 -3.17 -1.84 35.75
C ALA A 1183 -1.65 -1.82 35.96
N GLY A 1184 -0.95 -2.93 35.68
CA GLY A 1184 0.50 -3.02 35.83
C GLY A 1184 1.15 -4.09 34.96
N LEU A 1185 2.48 -4.04 34.89
CA LEU A 1185 3.35 -4.98 34.20
C LEU A 1185 4.68 -5.08 34.97
N LEU A 1186 5.19 -6.29 35.14
CA LEU A 1186 6.56 -6.58 35.57
C LEU A 1186 7.25 -7.40 34.48
N ILE A 1187 8.53 -7.12 34.19
CA ILE A 1187 9.32 -7.88 33.22
C ILE A 1187 10.52 -8.53 33.90
N ASN A 1188 10.71 -9.83 33.68
CA ASN A 1188 11.84 -10.61 34.21
C ASN A 1188 12.62 -11.29 33.08
N SER A 1189 13.93 -11.47 33.26
CA SER A 1189 14.87 -11.99 32.24
C SER A 1189 16.13 -12.65 32.83
#